data_AF-F7VJP1-F1
#
_entry.id   AF-F7VJP1-F1
#
_cell.length_a   1.000
_cell.length_b   1.000
_cell.length_c   1.000
_cell.angle_alpha   90.00
_cell.angle_beta   90.00
_cell.angle_gamma   90.00
#
_symmetry.space_group_name_H-M   'P 1'
#
loop_
_entity.id
_entity.type
_entity.pdbx_description
1 polymer ?
#
loop_
_entity_poly.entity_id
_entity_poly.type
_entity_poly.pdbx_seq_one_letter_code
_entity_poly.pdbx_strand_id
1 'polypeptide(L)'
;MLEINSKFVVIDGWLVDVVERKPINFWSPEIRLLIPNDDDYEKLLQQDLVDWTQLKKDAKSILVGVDSVELFKHLKLSLREFFLLDDGKVVLKRIRSKLHCKVIKKFAQRCCRLFLPKWGTIYIYPMIQDDQIRPDGVLQFSLDVQPNLEYPLIDINVNNQYIIIEGFLIYLNERRLCKWNDNNLRDRIGLKTWTCLRKLYNPMSLDIVYNLNSNYYFVKDDQFFQIMGKRAFVKFCKTVGNNTHDKASFYFCVRTTTTRATHIAYILTDAARTSFTNKRDALKFIVRERPIMEDVDSNVNFSELKNQLFIEVKIIKNFFSTYIFQLESQLMKYINQEEKNNYRVGTISGEVLDQIRDFPVSKVTMSLIAAGEDRKYIELLQELARRLEKICMKKTLRSLEEIRETFDQKSDLQIALEMEYYQSIEDCERTLELIKEDVLPLLVKQLVSKSVYEYGLVQEEYISPRFLAADGFLIDLAEEKPINPRDPRLLTLLKDFQRDSVAQLNLIDWDDFKKSQSPIPLRARTLFKYCRKLNKMFTQDADFKLHLPPSEVNMMDAQLMISYPCIPICLEDKKVRYLYDDSFIPGCGTATTSSSATLQLNDCEWKNRLQKDPELQLQEGVKRMRLLTSYEELRSKYIFAFEKLRTDEYGD
;
A
#
# COMPACT_ATOMS: atom_id res chain seq x y z
N MET A 1 -24.74 6.94 -29.58
CA MET A 1 -25.58 5.89 -28.97
C MET A 1 -25.36 4.60 -29.75
N LEU A 2 -24.96 3.53 -29.06
CA LEU A 2 -24.71 2.20 -29.62
C LEU A 2 -25.62 1.19 -28.92
N GLU A 3 -26.47 0.51 -29.68
CA GLU A 3 -27.31 -0.56 -29.14
C GLU A 3 -26.48 -1.85 -29.03
N ILE A 4 -26.42 -2.43 -27.84
CA ILE A 4 -25.72 -3.69 -27.60
C ILE A 4 -26.70 -4.85 -27.80
N ASN A 5 -27.86 -4.74 -27.15
CA ASN A 5 -29.01 -5.62 -27.31
C ASN A 5 -30.30 -4.89 -26.93
N SER A 6 -31.43 -5.60 -26.94
CA SER A 6 -32.75 -5.03 -26.64
C SER A 6 -32.90 -4.44 -25.24
N LYS A 7 -31.95 -4.69 -24.33
CA LYS A 7 -31.98 -4.21 -22.94
C LYS A 7 -30.88 -3.17 -22.66
N PHE A 8 -29.73 -3.27 -23.30
CA PHE A 8 -28.56 -2.44 -23.00
C PHE A 8 -28.12 -1.60 -24.19
N VAL A 9 -27.87 -0.32 -23.90
CA VAL A 9 -27.41 0.67 -24.86
C VAL A 9 -26.26 1.46 -24.23
N VAL A 10 -25.25 1.81 -25.03
CA VAL A 10 -24.18 2.73 -24.65
C VAL A 10 -24.51 4.13 -25.18
N ILE A 11 -24.59 5.12 -24.29
CA ILE A 11 -24.88 6.52 -24.60
C ILE A 11 -23.80 7.39 -23.99
N ASP A 12 -23.02 8.08 -24.83
CA ASP A 12 -21.94 8.98 -24.42
C ASP A 12 -20.99 8.37 -23.36
N GLY A 13 -20.61 7.11 -23.58
CA GLY A 13 -19.75 6.32 -22.68
C GLY A 13 -20.48 5.66 -21.50
N TRP A 14 -21.78 5.93 -21.29
CA TRP A 14 -22.56 5.30 -20.22
C TRP A 14 -23.29 4.06 -20.71
N LEU A 15 -23.12 2.94 -20.00
CA LEU A 15 -23.96 1.77 -20.17
C LEU A 15 -25.33 2.01 -19.48
N VAL A 16 -26.41 1.89 -20.24
CA VAL A 16 -27.78 2.16 -19.78
C VAL A 16 -28.67 0.94 -20.01
N ASP A 17 -29.40 0.56 -18.96
CA ASP A 17 -30.53 -0.36 -19.07
C ASP A 17 -31.75 0.44 -19.49
N VAL A 18 -32.20 0.25 -20.73
CA VAL A 18 -33.31 1.01 -21.31
C VAL A 18 -34.67 0.57 -20.75
N VAL A 19 -34.77 -0.66 -20.24
CA VAL A 19 -36.00 -1.19 -19.63
C VAL A 19 -36.20 -0.59 -18.24
N GLU A 20 -35.14 -0.62 -17.43
CA GLU A 20 -35.15 -0.10 -16.07
C GLU A 20 -34.92 1.42 -16.01
N ARG A 21 -34.54 2.03 -17.15
CA ARG A 21 -34.20 3.44 -17.30
C ARG A 21 -33.16 3.91 -16.28
N LYS A 22 -32.10 3.12 -16.11
CA LYS A 22 -31.03 3.38 -15.14
C LYS A 22 -29.67 3.09 -15.77
N PRO A 23 -28.63 3.85 -15.41
CA PRO A 23 -27.28 3.54 -15.83
C PRO A 23 -26.74 2.36 -15.01
N ILE A 24 -25.87 1.56 -15.62
CA ILE A 24 -25.25 0.38 -15.04
C ILE A 24 -23.73 0.57 -14.99
N ASN A 25 -23.13 0.17 -13.86
CA ASN A 25 -21.69 0.12 -13.74
C ASN A 25 -21.17 -1.14 -14.43
N PHE A 26 -20.58 -0.98 -15.62
CA PHE A 26 -19.95 -2.09 -16.34
C PHE A 26 -18.81 -2.73 -15.54
N TRP A 27 -18.06 -1.95 -14.77
CA TRP A 27 -16.94 -2.42 -13.95
C TRP A 27 -17.37 -3.03 -12.61
N SER A 28 -18.68 -3.26 -12.42
CA SER A 28 -19.20 -3.98 -11.25
C SER A 28 -18.93 -5.49 -11.37
N PRO A 29 -18.55 -6.19 -10.29
CA PRO A 29 -18.44 -7.66 -10.29
C PRO A 29 -19.73 -8.37 -10.73
N GLU A 30 -20.88 -7.73 -10.55
CA GLU A 30 -22.21 -8.27 -10.86
C GLU A 30 -22.57 -8.14 -12.34
N ILE A 31 -21.76 -7.46 -13.16
CA ILE A 31 -22.09 -7.19 -14.57
C ILE A 31 -22.27 -8.47 -15.38
N ARG A 32 -21.51 -9.54 -15.07
CA ARG A 32 -21.58 -10.84 -15.74
C ARG A 32 -22.89 -11.57 -15.48
N LEU A 33 -23.60 -11.22 -14.40
CA LEU A 33 -24.96 -11.72 -14.15
C LEU A 33 -26.01 -10.99 -15.00
N LEU A 34 -25.72 -9.73 -15.37
CA LEU A 34 -26.61 -8.89 -16.16
C LEU A 34 -26.39 -9.07 -17.67
N ILE A 35 -25.16 -9.37 -18.09
CA ILE A 35 -24.75 -9.60 -19.47
C ILE A 35 -24.04 -10.95 -19.55
N PRO A 36 -24.81 -12.06 -19.59
CA PRO A 36 -24.25 -13.42 -19.66
C PRO A 36 -23.78 -13.81 -21.06
N ASN A 37 -24.17 -13.05 -22.10
CA ASN A 37 -23.76 -13.28 -23.48
C ASN A 37 -22.35 -12.72 -23.71
N ASP A 38 -21.40 -13.58 -24.08
CA ASP A 38 -20.00 -13.19 -24.28
C ASP A 38 -19.82 -12.23 -25.46
N ASP A 39 -20.60 -12.34 -26.53
CA ASP A 39 -20.51 -11.43 -27.69
C ASP A 39 -20.88 -9.99 -27.31
N ASP A 40 -21.90 -9.82 -26.46
CA ASP A 40 -22.34 -8.52 -25.99
C ASP A 40 -21.35 -7.93 -24.97
N TYR A 41 -20.73 -8.80 -24.17
CA TYR A 41 -19.68 -8.40 -23.22
C TYR A 41 -18.41 -7.93 -23.96
N GLU A 42 -17.96 -8.64 -24.99
CA GLU A 42 -16.80 -8.27 -25.81
C GLU A 42 -17.04 -6.96 -26.58
N LYS A 43 -18.24 -6.75 -27.13
CA LYS A 43 -18.61 -5.46 -27.74
C LYS A 43 -18.47 -4.29 -26.76
N LEU A 44 -18.83 -4.51 -25.50
CA LEU A 44 -18.74 -3.51 -24.43
C LEU A 44 -17.30 -3.26 -23.98
N LEU A 45 -16.45 -4.29 -23.93
CA LEU A 45 -15.01 -4.14 -23.65
C LEU A 45 -14.30 -3.25 -24.68
N GLN A 46 -14.80 -3.23 -25.93
CA GLN A 46 -14.27 -2.39 -27.00
C GLN A 46 -14.77 -0.95 -26.95
N GLN A 47 -15.72 -0.63 -26.05
CA GLN A 47 -16.21 0.74 -25.87
C GLN A 47 -15.43 1.46 -24.77
N ASP A 48 -15.24 2.76 -24.95
CA ASP A 48 -14.68 3.64 -23.91
C ASP A 48 -15.76 3.97 -22.87
N LEU A 49 -16.03 3.00 -21.99
CA LEU A 49 -17.08 3.09 -20.98
C LEU A 49 -16.63 3.87 -19.76
N VAL A 50 -17.49 4.77 -19.28
CA VAL A 50 -17.26 5.58 -18.08
C VAL A 50 -16.96 4.69 -16.89
N ASP A 51 -15.77 4.86 -16.32
CA ASP A 51 -15.44 4.27 -15.04
C ASP A 51 -16.08 5.07 -13.91
N TRP A 52 -17.06 4.45 -13.24
CA TRP A 52 -17.77 5.05 -12.13
C TRP A 52 -16.86 5.37 -10.93
N THR A 53 -15.65 4.79 -10.83
CA THR A 53 -14.66 5.21 -9.83
C THR A 53 -14.19 6.65 -10.06
N GLN A 54 -14.15 7.14 -11.31
CA GLN A 54 -13.74 8.49 -11.66
C GLN A 54 -14.75 9.55 -11.23
N LEU A 55 -16.05 9.19 -11.16
CA LEU A 55 -17.09 10.06 -10.59
C LEU A 55 -16.80 10.46 -9.13
N LYS A 56 -15.92 9.70 -8.44
CA LYS A 56 -15.46 9.98 -7.09
C LYS A 56 -14.24 10.91 -7.04
N LYS A 57 -13.38 10.94 -8.07
CA LYS A 57 -12.21 11.86 -8.11
C LYS A 57 -12.65 13.32 -7.99
N ASP A 58 -13.85 13.63 -8.44
CA ASP A 58 -14.48 14.94 -8.29
C ASP A 58 -15.39 15.08 -7.05
N ALA A 59 -15.74 14.01 -6.34
CA ALA A 59 -16.82 14.05 -5.36
C ALA A 59 -16.39 14.49 -3.94
N LYS A 60 -16.09 15.78 -3.75
CA LYS A 60 -16.32 16.43 -2.44
C LYS A 60 -17.84 16.57 -2.15
N SER A 61 -18.66 16.48 -3.19
CA SER A 61 -20.11 16.64 -3.21
C SER A 61 -20.79 15.36 -3.69
N ILE A 62 -21.95 15.00 -3.13
CA ILE A 62 -22.70 13.81 -3.56
C ILE A 62 -23.50 14.00 -4.86
N LEU A 63 -23.47 15.21 -5.42
CA LEU A 63 -24.18 15.61 -6.63
C LEU A 63 -23.16 16.03 -7.69
N VAL A 64 -23.25 15.42 -8.88
CA VAL A 64 -22.29 15.57 -9.99
C VAL A 64 -23.04 15.94 -11.26
N GLY A 65 -22.56 16.95 -12.00
CA GLY A 65 -23.15 17.35 -13.28
C GLY A 65 -22.56 16.55 -14.43
N VAL A 66 -23.41 16.02 -15.32
CA VAL A 66 -22.98 15.29 -16.52
C VAL A 66 -23.47 16.02 -17.76
N ASP A 67 -22.56 16.29 -18.69
CA ASP A 67 -22.86 16.95 -19.96
C ASP A 67 -23.26 15.92 -21.02
N SER A 68 -24.50 15.41 -20.91
CA SER A 68 -25.07 14.49 -21.90
C SER A 68 -26.59 14.59 -21.90
N VAL A 69 -27.13 15.43 -22.79
CA VAL A 69 -28.59 15.59 -22.94
C VAL A 69 -29.24 14.27 -23.38
N GLU A 70 -28.56 13.49 -24.21
CA GLU A 70 -29.09 12.22 -24.72
C GLU A 70 -29.21 11.17 -23.62
N LEU A 71 -28.20 11.00 -22.76
CA LEU A 71 -28.25 10.08 -21.62
C LEU A 71 -29.50 10.31 -20.78
N PHE A 72 -29.77 11.55 -20.40
CA PHE A 72 -30.85 11.89 -19.49
C PHE A 72 -32.27 11.75 -20.09
N LYS A 73 -32.40 11.58 -21.41
CA LYS A 73 -33.69 11.17 -22.03
C LYS A 73 -34.03 9.72 -21.67
N HIS A 74 -33.02 8.87 -21.51
CA HIS A 74 -33.19 7.45 -21.25
C HIS A 74 -33.18 7.09 -19.75
N LEU A 75 -32.80 8.03 -18.88
CA LEU A 75 -32.78 7.83 -17.43
C LEU A 75 -34.05 8.28 -16.71
N LYS A 76 -34.41 7.56 -15.64
CA LYS A 76 -35.46 7.97 -14.70
C LYS A 76 -34.91 8.96 -13.67
N LEU A 77 -35.33 10.22 -13.76
CA LEU A 77 -34.94 11.28 -12.84
C LEU A 77 -35.90 11.42 -11.65
N SER A 78 -35.35 11.68 -10.47
CA SER A 78 -36.11 11.97 -9.25
C SER A 78 -35.71 13.32 -8.66
N LEU A 79 -36.69 14.10 -8.19
CA LEU A 79 -36.42 15.36 -7.50
C LEU A 79 -35.89 15.07 -6.09
N ARG A 80 -34.70 15.58 -5.76
CA ARG A 80 -34.06 15.44 -4.45
C ARG A 80 -33.65 16.80 -3.91
N GLU A 81 -33.74 16.96 -2.59
CA GLU A 81 -33.32 18.18 -1.89
C GLU A 81 -31.90 18.02 -1.32
N PHE A 82 -31.07 19.03 -1.54
CA PHE A 82 -29.67 19.10 -1.15
C PHE A 82 -29.37 20.32 -0.28
N PHE A 83 -28.29 20.22 0.48
CA PHE A 83 -27.65 21.32 1.19
C PHE A 83 -26.27 21.56 0.62
N LEU A 84 -25.95 22.81 0.33
CA LEU A 84 -24.58 23.29 0.17
C LEU A 84 -24.05 23.71 1.54
N LEU A 85 -22.90 23.18 1.92
CA LEU A 85 -22.22 23.46 3.16
C LEU A 85 -21.15 24.54 2.98
N ASP A 86 -20.68 25.09 4.10
CA ASP A 86 -19.65 26.13 4.16
C ASP A 86 -18.26 25.71 3.69
N ASP A 87 -17.99 24.41 3.66
CA ASP A 87 -16.80 23.82 3.06
C ASP A 87 -16.94 23.54 1.55
N GLY A 88 -18.04 24.00 0.94
CA GLY A 88 -18.35 23.85 -0.48
C GLY A 88 -18.96 22.50 -0.86
N LYS A 89 -19.21 21.61 0.11
CA LYS A 89 -19.78 20.28 -0.17
C LYS A 89 -21.29 20.32 -0.34
N VAL A 90 -21.80 19.55 -1.30
CA VAL A 90 -23.22 19.27 -1.45
C VAL A 90 -23.56 17.94 -0.79
N VAL A 91 -24.53 17.95 0.12
CA VAL A 91 -25.02 16.76 0.84
C VAL A 91 -26.53 16.66 0.77
N LEU A 92 -27.07 15.47 1.04
CA LEU A 92 -28.52 15.23 1.03
C LEU A 92 -29.16 15.85 2.25
N LYS A 93 -30.30 16.53 2.07
CA LYS A 93 -31.02 17.22 3.16
C LYS A 93 -31.29 16.34 4.40
N ARG A 94 -31.51 15.03 4.18
CA ARG A 94 -31.83 14.04 5.22
C ARG A 94 -30.69 13.79 6.21
N ILE A 95 -29.47 14.27 5.93
CA ILE A 95 -28.25 14.03 6.74
C ILE A 95 -28.04 15.12 7.81
N ARG A 96 -28.96 16.11 7.94
CA ARG A 96 -28.80 17.30 8.80
C ARG A 96 -28.37 17.01 10.25
N SER A 97 -28.83 15.92 10.85
CA SER A 97 -28.55 15.58 12.25
C SER A 97 -27.10 15.17 12.54
N LYS A 98 -26.27 14.97 11.51
CA LYS A 98 -24.87 14.50 11.64
C LYS A 98 -23.82 15.50 11.16
N LEU A 99 -24.19 16.74 10.85
CA LEU A 99 -23.30 17.72 10.22
C LEU A 99 -22.74 18.71 11.25
N HIS A 100 -21.41 18.80 11.32
CA HIS A 100 -20.69 19.82 12.10
C HIS A 100 -20.48 21.15 11.34
N CYS A 101 -20.96 21.23 10.09
CA CYS A 101 -20.75 22.33 9.16
C CYS A 101 -22.03 23.17 8.98
N LYS A 102 -21.89 24.48 8.75
CA LYS A 102 -23.03 25.38 8.56
C LYS A 102 -23.59 25.22 7.15
N VAL A 103 -24.93 25.15 7.04
CA VAL A 103 -25.62 25.13 5.73
C VAL A 103 -25.61 26.54 5.14
N ILE A 104 -25.02 26.70 3.95
CA ILE A 104 -25.04 27.94 3.17
C ILE A 104 -26.36 28.06 2.41
N LYS A 105 -26.74 27.01 1.65
CA LYS A 105 -27.87 27.06 0.72
C LYS A 105 -28.62 25.74 0.69
N LYS A 106 -29.94 25.82 0.54
CA LYS A 106 -30.83 24.67 0.30
C LYS A 106 -31.36 24.78 -1.12
N PHE A 107 -31.29 23.69 -1.87
CA PHE A 107 -31.82 23.63 -3.23
C PHE A 107 -32.36 22.24 -3.55
N ALA A 108 -33.11 22.11 -4.64
CA ALA A 108 -33.64 20.83 -5.11
C ALA A 108 -33.25 20.62 -6.58
N GLN A 109 -32.84 19.40 -6.92
CA GLN A 109 -32.38 19.04 -8.26
C GLN A 109 -33.02 17.74 -8.71
N ARG A 110 -33.43 17.66 -9.98
CA ARG A 110 -33.82 16.40 -10.64
C ARG A 110 -32.56 15.62 -11.00
N CYS A 111 -32.39 14.45 -10.41
CA CYS A 111 -31.17 13.65 -10.56
C CYS A 111 -31.46 12.16 -10.61
N CYS A 112 -30.53 11.41 -11.21
CA CYS A 112 -30.49 9.95 -11.19
C CYS A 112 -29.58 9.49 -10.06
N ARG A 113 -30.02 8.46 -9.33
CA ARG A 113 -29.26 7.87 -8.23
C ARG A 113 -28.32 6.80 -8.79
N LEU A 114 -27.04 6.89 -8.43
CA LEU A 114 -26.03 5.87 -8.68
C LEU A 114 -25.62 5.22 -7.35
N PHE A 115 -25.43 3.91 -7.36
CA PHE A 115 -24.89 3.19 -6.21
C PHE A 115 -23.49 2.67 -6.54
N LEU A 116 -22.54 3.04 -5.69
CA LEU A 116 -21.15 2.62 -5.76
C LEU A 116 -20.88 1.71 -4.55
N PRO A 117 -20.59 0.41 -4.74
CA PRO A 117 -20.46 -0.55 -3.64
C PRO A 117 -19.48 -0.12 -2.54
N LYS A 118 -18.35 0.52 -2.91
CA LYS A 118 -17.33 0.99 -1.96
C LYS A 118 -17.55 2.41 -1.41
N TRP A 119 -18.38 3.23 -2.05
CA TRP A 119 -18.42 4.69 -1.80
C TRP A 119 -19.82 5.25 -1.52
N GLY A 120 -20.85 4.41 -1.54
CA GLY A 120 -22.21 4.79 -1.21
C GLY A 120 -22.96 5.36 -2.42
N THR A 121 -23.86 6.30 -2.17
CA THR A 121 -24.79 6.81 -3.20
C THR A 121 -24.35 8.17 -3.72
N ILE A 122 -24.20 8.28 -5.05
CA ILE A 122 -23.97 9.54 -5.77
C ILE A 122 -25.20 9.87 -6.62
N TYR A 123 -25.38 11.15 -6.94
CA TYR A 123 -26.46 11.63 -7.80
C TYR A 123 -25.87 12.34 -9.01
N ILE A 124 -26.30 11.94 -10.22
CA ILE A 124 -25.95 12.65 -11.46
C ILE A 124 -27.15 13.45 -11.96
N TYR A 125 -26.92 14.62 -12.54
CA TYR A 125 -27.97 15.44 -13.15
C TYR A 125 -27.53 16.02 -14.50
N PRO A 126 -28.48 16.33 -15.41
CA PRO A 126 -28.15 16.96 -16.69
C PRO A 126 -27.62 18.37 -16.46
N MET A 127 -26.40 18.64 -16.91
CA MET A 127 -25.97 20.01 -17.18
C MET A 127 -26.51 20.42 -18.54
N ILE A 128 -27.42 21.39 -18.56
CA ILE A 128 -27.90 22.02 -19.80
C ILE A 128 -27.15 23.34 -19.92
N GLN A 129 -26.45 23.56 -21.03
CA GLN A 129 -25.66 24.78 -21.27
C GLN A 129 -26.51 26.04 -21.50
N ASP A 130 -27.83 25.91 -21.64
CA ASP A 130 -28.76 27.04 -21.81
C ASP A 130 -29.12 27.69 -20.45
N ASP A 131 -28.53 28.86 -20.17
CA ASP A 131 -28.93 29.94 -19.24
C ASP A 131 -29.43 29.60 -17.82
N GLN A 132 -29.46 28.33 -17.40
CA GLN A 132 -29.82 27.93 -16.06
C GLN A 132 -28.57 27.92 -15.17
N ILE A 133 -28.60 28.82 -14.19
CA ILE A 133 -27.61 29.00 -13.13
C ILE A 133 -27.24 27.64 -12.54
N ARG A 134 -25.99 27.22 -12.75
CA ARG A 134 -25.42 26.01 -12.14
C ARG A 134 -25.64 26.06 -10.63
N PRO A 135 -26.12 24.99 -9.98
CA PRO A 135 -26.20 24.99 -8.53
C PRO A 135 -24.80 25.14 -7.92
N ASP A 136 -24.61 26.16 -7.07
CA ASP A 136 -23.33 26.45 -6.42
C ASP A 136 -22.73 25.21 -5.74
N GLY A 137 -21.41 24.98 -5.92
CA GLY A 137 -20.67 23.87 -5.31
C GLY A 137 -20.80 22.51 -6.02
N VAL A 138 -21.36 22.49 -7.23
CA VAL A 138 -21.51 21.27 -8.03
C VAL A 138 -20.44 21.22 -9.11
N LEU A 139 -19.69 20.11 -9.15
CA LEU A 139 -18.63 19.89 -10.13
C LEU A 139 -19.19 19.29 -11.42
N GLN A 140 -18.65 19.75 -12.54
CA GLN A 140 -18.88 19.17 -13.86
C GLN A 140 -17.97 17.94 -13.99
N PHE A 141 -18.58 16.80 -14.31
CA PHE A 141 -17.85 15.62 -14.76
C PHE A 141 -17.37 15.89 -16.19
N SER A 142 -16.06 15.93 -16.36
CA SER A 142 -15.43 15.90 -17.67
C SER A 142 -14.77 14.53 -17.85
N LEU A 143 -14.94 13.92 -19.02
CA LEU A 143 -14.18 12.72 -19.40
C LEU A 143 -12.66 13.01 -19.51
N ASP A 144 -12.26 14.29 -19.55
CA ASP A 144 -10.87 14.75 -19.58
C ASP A 144 -10.22 14.84 -18.17
N VAL A 145 -10.60 13.99 -17.22
CA VAL A 145 -9.76 13.80 -16.03
C VAL A 145 -8.51 13.06 -16.51
N GLN A 146 -7.37 13.76 -16.54
CA GLN A 146 -6.10 13.14 -16.90
C GLN A 146 -5.95 11.79 -16.17
N PRO A 147 -5.82 10.68 -16.91
CA PRO A 147 -5.64 9.38 -16.30
C PRO A 147 -4.34 9.42 -15.51
N ASN A 148 -4.40 8.95 -14.27
CA ASN A 148 -3.26 8.57 -13.45
C ASN A 148 -2.10 9.59 -13.44
N LEU A 149 -2.29 10.76 -12.82
CA LEU A 149 -1.15 11.57 -12.42
C LEU A 149 -0.27 10.74 -11.50
N GLU A 150 0.88 10.35 -12.02
CA GLU A 150 1.93 9.64 -11.32
C GLU A 150 3.03 10.61 -10.92
N TYR A 151 3.48 10.47 -9.68
CA TYR A 151 4.50 11.33 -9.09
C TYR A 151 5.73 10.51 -8.76
N PRO A 152 6.94 11.01 -9.03
CA PRO A 152 8.16 10.34 -8.60
C PRO A 152 8.27 10.38 -7.08
N LEU A 153 8.35 9.19 -6.48
CA LEU A 153 8.62 8.97 -5.08
C LEU A 153 10.06 8.47 -4.93
N ILE A 154 10.87 9.21 -4.19
CA ILE A 154 12.24 8.85 -3.85
C ILE A 154 12.22 8.34 -2.41
N ASP A 155 12.47 7.05 -2.26
CA ASP A 155 12.48 6.34 -0.99
C ASP A 155 13.91 5.93 -0.64
N ILE A 156 14.50 6.62 0.34
CA ILE A 156 15.83 6.27 0.87
C ILE A 156 15.67 5.28 2.04
N ASN A 157 14.72 5.58 2.92
CA ASN A 157 14.20 4.69 3.95
C ASN A 157 12.81 5.20 4.36
N VAL A 158 12.07 4.44 5.19
CA VAL A 158 10.74 4.83 5.67
C VAL A 158 10.78 6.24 6.27
N ASN A 159 11.84 6.59 7.01
CA ASN A 159 11.97 7.90 7.63
C ASN A 159 12.45 9.03 6.68
N ASN A 160 12.75 8.74 5.42
CA ASN A 160 13.27 9.72 4.47
C ASN A 160 12.66 9.54 3.08
N GLN A 161 11.42 10.02 2.94
CA GLN A 161 10.66 9.96 1.69
C GLN A 161 10.50 11.34 1.07
N TYR A 162 10.75 11.43 -0.24
CA TYR A 162 10.62 12.66 -1.01
C TYR A 162 9.71 12.45 -2.21
N ILE A 163 8.93 13.46 -2.56
CA ILE A 163 8.07 13.45 -3.75
C ILE A 163 8.29 14.72 -4.56
N ILE A 164 8.12 14.65 -5.88
CA ILE A 164 8.18 15.83 -6.75
C ILE A 164 6.81 16.07 -7.39
N ILE A 165 6.24 17.26 -7.18
CA ILE A 165 4.94 17.68 -7.74
C ILE A 165 5.14 19.03 -8.43
N GLU A 166 4.86 19.10 -9.73
CA GLU A 166 5.09 20.30 -10.57
C GLU A 166 6.49 20.95 -10.37
N GLY A 167 7.52 20.11 -10.19
CA GLY A 167 8.89 20.57 -9.96
C GLY A 167 9.18 21.09 -8.54
N PHE A 168 8.24 20.96 -7.59
CA PHE A 168 8.50 21.18 -6.16
C PHE A 168 8.96 19.86 -5.52
N LEU A 169 10.17 19.86 -4.95
CA LEU A 169 10.66 18.77 -4.10
C LEU A 169 10.07 18.91 -2.70
N ILE A 170 9.33 17.91 -2.25
CA ILE A 170 8.67 17.88 -0.95
C ILE A 170 9.25 16.73 -0.14
N TYR A 171 9.79 17.07 1.04
CA TYR A 171 10.13 16.10 2.06
C TYR A 171 8.86 15.71 2.83
N LEU A 172 8.40 14.47 2.64
CA LEU A 172 7.07 14.02 3.06
C LEU A 172 6.91 13.95 4.57
N ASN A 173 7.95 13.52 5.29
CA ASN A 173 7.93 13.34 6.75
C ASN A 173 7.64 14.64 7.49
N GLU A 174 8.26 15.74 7.08
CA GLU A 174 8.02 17.07 7.67
C GLU A 174 7.01 17.92 6.89
N ARG A 175 6.53 17.40 5.75
CA ARG A 175 5.73 18.15 4.76
C ARG A 175 6.40 19.49 4.43
N ARG A 176 7.70 19.44 4.16
CA ARG A 176 8.58 20.61 3.97
C ARG A 176 9.06 20.70 2.53
N LEU A 177 9.08 21.92 1.98
CA LEU A 177 9.65 22.17 0.67
C LEU A 177 11.17 22.23 0.75
N CYS A 178 11.84 21.44 -0.09
CA CYS A 178 13.29 21.41 -0.20
C CYS A 178 13.74 22.17 -1.44
N LYS A 179 14.90 22.83 -1.33
CA LYS A 179 15.57 23.41 -2.49
C LYS A 179 16.17 22.31 -3.33
N TRP A 180 16.40 22.58 -4.62
CA TRP A 180 17.09 21.61 -5.47
C TRP A 180 18.54 21.35 -4.99
N ASN A 181 19.16 22.25 -4.23
CA ASN A 181 20.50 22.01 -3.68
C ASN A 181 20.49 21.41 -2.26
N ASP A 182 19.41 20.71 -1.87
CA ASP A 182 19.34 20.06 -0.56
C ASP A 182 20.49 19.06 -0.39
N ASN A 183 21.47 19.44 0.43
CA ASN A 183 22.65 18.64 0.72
C ASN A 183 22.24 17.29 1.32
N ASN A 184 21.19 17.23 2.14
CA ASN A 184 20.82 15.99 2.83
C ASN A 184 20.36 14.89 1.85
N LEU A 185 19.50 15.24 0.88
CA LEU A 185 19.08 14.28 -0.14
C LEU A 185 20.24 13.91 -1.07
N ARG A 186 20.99 14.91 -1.55
CA ARG A 186 22.11 14.72 -2.47
C ARG A 186 23.22 13.85 -1.88
N ASP A 187 23.56 14.04 -0.60
CA ASP A 187 24.63 13.30 0.08
C ASP A 187 24.24 11.85 0.36
N ARG A 188 22.93 11.56 0.46
CA ARG A 188 22.39 10.20 0.67
C ARG A 188 22.34 9.38 -0.61
N ILE A 189 21.86 9.95 -1.71
CA ILE A 189 21.70 9.21 -2.98
C ILE A 189 22.91 9.33 -3.92
N GLY A 190 23.81 10.28 -3.64
CA GLY A 190 24.97 10.58 -4.47
C GLY A 190 24.69 11.55 -5.62
N LEU A 191 25.75 12.24 -6.06
CA LEU A 191 25.67 13.34 -7.03
C LEU A 191 25.25 12.87 -8.43
N LYS A 192 25.69 11.68 -8.86
CA LYS A 192 25.34 11.12 -10.18
C LYS A 192 23.84 10.85 -10.31
N THR A 193 23.26 10.18 -9.31
CA THR A 193 21.81 9.93 -9.22
C THR A 193 21.02 11.22 -9.10
N TRP A 194 21.46 12.11 -8.21
CA TRP A 194 20.81 13.41 -8.04
C TRP A 194 20.75 14.18 -9.37
N THR A 195 21.83 14.17 -10.14
CA THR A 195 21.88 14.79 -11.48
C THR A 195 20.89 14.14 -12.46
N CYS A 196 20.73 12.82 -12.41
CA CYS A 196 19.75 12.09 -13.23
C CYS A 196 18.31 12.50 -12.88
N LEU A 197 17.95 12.45 -11.60
CA LEU A 197 16.63 12.87 -11.11
C LEU A 197 16.33 14.32 -11.47
N ARG A 198 17.33 15.19 -11.38
CA ARG A 198 17.19 16.60 -11.77
C ARG A 198 16.88 16.76 -13.26
N LYS A 199 17.58 16.02 -14.13
CA LYS A 199 17.32 16.05 -15.58
C LYS A 199 15.92 15.55 -15.94
N LEU A 200 15.43 14.52 -15.23
CA LEU A 200 14.14 13.89 -15.50
C LEU A 200 12.95 14.71 -14.97
N TYR A 201 13.04 15.18 -13.71
CA TYR A 201 11.89 15.75 -13.00
C TYR A 201 12.00 17.26 -12.71
N ASN A 202 13.17 17.86 -12.96
CA ASN A 202 13.43 19.30 -12.85
C ASN A 202 12.89 19.96 -11.55
N PRO A 203 13.34 19.55 -10.37
CA PRO A 203 12.79 19.97 -9.07
C PRO A 203 13.24 21.39 -8.65
N MET A 204 13.09 22.39 -9.52
CA MET A 204 13.61 23.76 -9.32
C MET A 204 12.53 24.78 -8.93
N SER A 205 11.27 24.37 -8.78
CA SER A 205 10.15 25.31 -8.65
C SER A 205 10.26 26.19 -7.40
N LEU A 206 10.73 25.65 -6.28
CA LEU A 206 10.95 26.43 -5.05
C LEU A 206 11.99 27.54 -5.24
N ASP A 207 13.11 27.23 -5.87
CA ASP A 207 14.17 28.19 -6.16
C ASP A 207 13.71 29.27 -7.15
N ILE A 208 12.85 28.91 -8.10
CA ILE A 208 12.17 29.90 -8.95
C ILE A 208 11.32 30.84 -8.08
N VAL A 209 10.47 30.32 -7.18
CA VAL A 209 9.63 31.17 -6.31
C VAL A 209 10.45 32.16 -5.49
N TYR A 210 11.60 31.75 -4.95
CA TYR A 210 12.47 32.63 -4.18
C TYR A 210 13.12 33.75 -5.00
N ASN A 211 13.27 33.57 -6.32
CA ASN A 211 13.90 34.55 -7.21
C ASN A 211 12.89 35.36 -8.05
N LEU A 212 11.59 35.11 -7.91
CA LEU A 212 10.55 35.92 -8.53
C LEU A 212 10.52 37.33 -7.94
N ASN A 213 10.21 38.32 -8.77
CA ASN A 213 9.84 39.65 -8.27
C ASN A 213 8.42 39.59 -7.71
N SER A 214 7.53 38.86 -8.41
CA SER A 214 6.20 38.49 -7.93
C SER A 214 6.28 37.73 -6.60
N ASN A 215 5.37 38.04 -5.68
CA ASN A 215 5.29 37.32 -4.41
C ASN A 215 4.39 36.08 -4.46
N TYR A 216 4.06 35.60 -5.66
CA TYR A 216 3.22 34.44 -5.87
C TYR A 216 3.75 33.53 -6.98
N TYR A 217 3.39 32.25 -6.93
CA TYR A 217 3.64 31.25 -7.97
C TYR A 217 2.41 30.35 -8.12
N PHE A 218 1.93 30.09 -9.33
CA PHE A 218 0.77 29.23 -9.55
C PHE A 218 1.14 27.75 -9.63
N VAL A 219 0.38 26.92 -8.92
CA VAL A 219 0.42 25.45 -9.00
C VAL A 219 -0.95 24.96 -9.45
N LYS A 220 -0.98 24.07 -10.46
CA LYS A 220 -2.24 23.55 -11.00
C LYS A 220 -2.72 22.33 -10.22
N ASP A 221 -1.76 21.50 -9.83
CA ASP A 221 -2.01 20.25 -9.15
C ASP A 221 -2.46 20.44 -7.70
N ASP A 222 -3.69 20.02 -7.41
CA ASP A 222 -4.28 20.08 -6.08
C ASP A 222 -3.55 19.20 -5.07
N GLN A 223 -2.87 18.14 -5.52
CA GLN A 223 -2.14 17.18 -4.68
C GLN A 223 -1.06 17.86 -3.84
N PHE A 224 -0.44 18.89 -4.40
CA PHE A 224 0.49 19.75 -3.67
C PHE A 224 -0.13 20.31 -2.37
N PHE A 225 -1.33 20.87 -2.45
CA PHE A 225 -2.03 21.48 -1.32
C PHE A 225 -2.65 20.45 -0.37
N GLN A 226 -2.81 19.21 -0.82
CA GLN A 226 -3.22 18.10 0.04
C GLN A 226 -2.06 17.67 0.94
N ILE A 227 -0.90 17.39 0.33
CA ILE A 227 0.30 16.91 1.04
C ILE A 227 0.80 17.95 2.04
N MET A 228 0.93 19.21 1.60
CA MET A 228 1.48 20.28 2.46
C MET A 228 0.59 20.61 3.67
N GLY A 229 -0.71 20.32 3.62
CA GLY A 229 -1.69 20.44 4.71
C GLY A 229 -1.99 21.87 5.21
N LYS A 230 -1.03 22.81 5.13
CA LYS A 230 -1.17 24.20 5.56
C LYS A 230 -1.73 25.06 4.43
N ARG A 231 -2.92 25.62 4.64
CA ARG A 231 -3.61 26.47 3.65
C ARG A 231 -3.83 27.87 4.20
N ALA A 232 -3.65 28.85 3.34
CA ALA A 232 -3.95 30.25 3.58
C ALA A 232 -4.89 30.76 2.50
N PHE A 233 -5.81 31.62 2.91
CA PHE A 233 -6.71 32.30 2.00
C PHE A 233 -6.05 33.58 1.50
N VAL A 234 -6.06 33.78 0.19
CA VAL A 234 -5.37 34.91 -0.44
C VAL A 234 -6.24 35.60 -1.48
N LYS A 235 -5.89 36.85 -1.76
CA LYS A 235 -6.43 37.61 -2.89
C LYS A 235 -5.32 38.33 -3.63
N PHE A 236 -5.55 38.59 -4.91
CA PHE A 236 -4.66 39.40 -5.74
C PHE A 236 -5.06 40.87 -5.67
N CYS A 237 -4.04 41.73 -5.61
CA CYS A 237 -4.15 43.17 -5.63
C CYS A 237 -3.31 43.71 -6.78
N LYS A 238 -3.80 44.76 -7.45
CA LYS A 238 -3.08 45.46 -8.53
C LYS A 238 -2.48 46.74 -7.95
N THR A 239 -1.16 46.86 -8.04
CA THR A 239 -0.45 48.12 -7.79
C THR A 239 -0.14 48.80 -9.11
N VAL A 240 -0.50 50.08 -9.21
CA VAL A 240 -0.05 50.94 -10.30
C VAL A 240 1.17 51.70 -9.76
N GLY A 241 2.33 51.53 -10.40
CA GLY A 241 3.56 52.21 -9.97
C GLY A 241 3.39 53.73 -10.05
N ASN A 242 3.78 54.44 -8.98
CA ASN A 242 3.68 55.90 -8.91
C ASN A 242 4.91 56.66 -9.42
N ASN A 243 6.02 55.98 -9.77
CA ASN A 243 7.24 56.67 -10.19
C ASN A 243 7.71 56.22 -11.59
N THR A 244 7.73 57.21 -12.49
CA THR A 244 8.56 57.42 -13.69
C THR A 244 8.94 56.21 -14.56
N HIS A 245 8.43 56.26 -15.80
CA HIS A 245 8.85 55.60 -17.04
C HIS A 245 8.36 54.20 -17.41
N ASP A 246 7.71 53.44 -16.53
CA ASP A 246 6.91 52.28 -16.95
C ASP A 246 5.61 52.18 -16.13
N LYS A 247 4.49 52.60 -16.73
CA LYS A 247 3.13 52.43 -16.16
C LYS A 247 2.66 50.96 -16.26
N ALA A 248 3.55 50.00 -16.02
CA ALA A 248 3.16 48.60 -15.99
C ALA A 248 2.41 48.35 -14.67
N SER A 249 1.20 47.84 -14.79
CA SER A 249 0.46 47.40 -13.62
C SER A 249 1.10 46.15 -13.07
N PHE A 250 1.45 46.14 -11.78
CA PHE A 250 2.09 45.01 -11.14
C PHE A 250 1.12 44.35 -10.17
N TYR A 251 0.93 43.03 -10.31
CA TYR A 251 0.09 42.28 -9.39
C TYR A 251 0.89 41.64 -8.26
N PHE A 252 0.28 41.60 -7.08
CA PHE A 252 0.81 40.92 -5.90
C PHE A 252 -0.30 40.22 -5.12
N CYS A 253 0.07 39.20 -4.37
CA CYS A 253 -0.81 38.35 -3.58
C CYS A 253 -0.76 38.76 -2.10
N VAL A 254 -1.92 38.83 -1.44
CA VAL A 254 -2.02 39.14 -0.01
C VAL A 254 -2.89 38.14 0.72
N ARG A 255 -2.48 37.79 1.95
CA ARG A 255 -3.30 36.98 2.86
C ARG A 255 -4.58 37.73 3.22
N THR A 256 -5.70 37.03 3.25
CA THR A 256 -7.01 37.60 3.57
C THR A 256 -7.91 36.62 4.32
N THR A 257 -9.13 37.03 4.62
CA THR A 257 -10.15 36.19 5.25
C THR A 257 -10.85 35.31 4.22
N THR A 258 -11.45 34.20 4.64
CA THR A 258 -12.23 33.29 3.76
C THR A 258 -13.25 34.02 2.90
N THR A 259 -13.94 35.02 3.45
CA THR A 259 -14.98 35.80 2.76
C THR A 259 -14.49 36.71 1.63
N ARG A 260 -13.20 37.05 1.61
CA ARG A 260 -12.58 37.95 0.62
C ARG A 260 -11.54 37.25 -0.24
N ALA A 261 -11.39 35.95 -0.06
CA ALA A 261 -10.38 35.14 -0.72
C ALA A 261 -10.82 34.81 -2.13
N THR A 262 -9.90 35.00 -3.09
CA THR A 262 -10.10 34.52 -4.45
C THR A 262 -9.41 33.18 -4.66
N HIS A 263 -8.32 32.91 -3.93
CA HIS A 263 -7.53 31.69 -4.08
C HIS A 263 -7.07 31.12 -2.73
N ILE A 264 -6.64 29.86 -2.77
CA ILE A 264 -5.94 29.17 -1.68
C ILE A 264 -4.45 29.19 -1.99
N ALA A 265 -3.62 29.36 -0.98
CA ALA A 265 -2.17 29.34 -1.11
C ALA A 265 -1.49 28.62 0.05
N TYR A 266 -0.27 28.17 -0.19
CA TYR A 266 0.72 27.80 0.83
C TYR A 266 1.64 29.00 1.07
N ILE A 267 1.91 29.32 2.33
CA ILE A 267 2.78 30.44 2.72
C ILE A 267 4.20 29.92 2.90
N LEU A 268 5.16 30.50 2.18
CA LEU A 268 6.57 30.30 2.42
C LEU A 268 7.01 31.25 3.55
N THR A 269 7.24 30.69 4.73
CA THR A 269 7.86 31.39 5.85
C THR A 269 9.33 31.03 5.87
N ASP A 270 10.18 31.79 5.19
CA ASP A 270 11.62 31.58 5.30
C ASP A 270 12.12 32.24 6.60
N ALA A 271 12.49 31.43 7.59
CA ALA A 271 13.02 31.90 8.87
C ALA A 271 14.44 32.49 8.75
N ALA A 272 15.12 32.28 7.61
CA ALA A 272 16.53 32.62 7.44
C ALA A 272 16.80 33.95 6.70
N ARG A 273 15.77 34.68 6.25
CA ARG A 273 15.94 35.95 5.52
C ARG A 273 15.01 37.04 6.04
N THR A 274 15.26 37.48 7.28
CA THR A 274 14.67 38.70 7.88
C THR A 274 15.47 39.97 7.55
N SER A 275 16.31 39.98 6.52
CA SER A 275 17.10 41.15 6.13
C SER A 275 16.80 41.65 4.71
N PHE A 276 15.57 42.10 4.46
CA PHE A 276 15.35 43.11 3.42
C PHE A 276 14.36 44.16 3.95
N THR A 277 14.73 45.42 3.73
CA THR A 277 14.27 46.64 4.41
C THR A 277 12.82 47.05 4.13
N ASN A 278 11.98 46.20 3.54
CA ASN A 278 10.58 46.48 3.27
C ASN A 278 9.66 45.38 3.83
N LYS A 279 8.90 45.71 4.88
CA LYS A 279 7.91 44.82 5.54
C LYS A 279 6.81 44.28 4.63
N ARG A 280 6.72 44.71 3.36
CA ARG A 280 5.75 44.23 2.36
C ARG A 280 6.26 43.06 1.51
N ASP A 281 7.57 42.79 1.50
CA ASP A 281 8.21 41.76 0.66
C ASP A 281 8.43 40.41 1.37
N ALA A 282 7.98 40.28 2.63
CA ALA A 282 8.43 39.20 3.50
C ALA A 282 7.77 37.83 3.27
N LEU A 283 6.67 37.75 2.50
CA LEU A 283 5.92 36.50 2.31
C LEU A 283 5.72 36.18 0.83
N LYS A 284 6.26 35.03 0.42
CA LYS A 284 5.98 34.41 -0.88
C LYS A 284 4.83 33.41 -0.73
N PHE A 285 3.97 33.32 -1.73
CA PHE A 285 2.79 32.46 -1.75
C PHE A 285 2.89 31.46 -2.91
N ILE A 286 2.67 30.19 -2.65
CA ILE A 286 2.41 29.20 -3.70
C ILE A 286 0.90 29.07 -3.80
N VAL A 287 0.32 29.55 -4.89
CA VAL A 287 -1.13 29.76 -5.05
C VAL A 287 -1.70 28.68 -5.94
N ARG A 288 -2.83 28.09 -5.53
CA ARG A 288 -3.59 27.17 -6.37
C ARG A 288 -4.10 27.96 -7.57
N GLU A 289 -3.78 27.52 -8.79
CA GLU A 289 -4.16 28.23 -10.02
C GLU A 289 -5.68 28.35 -10.14
N ARG A 290 -6.43 27.32 -9.70
CA ARG A 290 -7.88 27.35 -9.68
C ARG A 290 -8.42 28.22 -8.52
N PRO A 291 -9.30 29.21 -8.80
CA PRO A 291 -9.90 30.05 -7.77
C PRO A 291 -10.87 29.27 -6.86
N ILE A 292 -11.25 29.88 -5.73
CA ILE A 292 -12.23 29.33 -4.77
C ILE A 292 -13.66 29.43 -5.31
N MET A 293 -13.96 30.49 -6.06
CA MET A 293 -15.25 30.72 -6.72
C MET A 293 -14.98 31.19 -8.15
N GLU A 294 -15.65 30.58 -9.13
CA GLU A 294 -15.47 30.89 -10.56
C GLU A 294 -16.22 32.19 -10.98
N ASP A 295 -17.19 32.67 -10.19
CA ASP A 295 -18.14 33.75 -10.58
C ASP A 295 -18.19 35.00 -9.68
N VAL A 296 -17.11 35.36 -8.97
CA VAL A 296 -17.09 36.66 -8.27
C VAL A 296 -16.52 37.72 -9.20
N ASP A 297 -17.26 38.81 -9.43
CA ASP A 297 -16.85 40.10 -10.02
C ASP A 297 -15.48 40.55 -9.47
N SER A 298 -14.41 39.94 -9.95
CA SER A 298 -13.07 40.24 -9.54
C SER A 298 -12.51 41.22 -10.56
N ASN A 299 -12.20 42.43 -10.10
CA ASN A 299 -11.52 43.48 -10.88
C ASN A 299 -10.08 43.08 -11.28
N VAL A 300 -9.76 41.79 -11.32
CA VAL A 300 -8.42 41.23 -11.50
C VAL A 300 -8.39 40.47 -12.82
N ASN A 301 -7.62 40.97 -13.78
CA ASN A 301 -7.44 40.30 -15.06
C ASN A 301 -6.51 39.09 -14.89
N PHE A 302 -7.09 37.89 -14.87
CA PHE A 302 -6.36 36.63 -14.67
C PHE A 302 -5.34 36.34 -15.77
N SER A 303 -5.60 36.77 -17.01
CA SER A 303 -4.66 36.63 -18.12
C SER A 303 -3.41 37.49 -17.93
N GLU A 304 -3.54 38.71 -17.39
CA GLU A 304 -2.40 39.57 -17.06
C GLU A 304 -1.56 38.98 -15.92
N LEU A 305 -2.20 38.42 -14.88
CA LEU A 305 -1.52 37.71 -13.79
C LEU A 305 -0.65 36.56 -14.31
N LYS A 306 -1.22 35.69 -15.16
CA LYS A 306 -0.48 34.57 -15.75
C LYS A 306 0.66 35.03 -16.64
N ASN A 307 0.43 36.07 -17.45
CA ASN A 307 1.47 36.61 -18.33
C ASN A 307 2.65 37.21 -17.53
N GLN A 308 2.38 37.96 -16.45
CA GLN A 308 3.41 38.47 -15.55
C GLN A 308 4.26 37.33 -15.00
N LEU A 309 3.62 36.31 -14.40
CA LEU A 309 4.32 35.16 -13.85
C LEU A 309 5.11 34.39 -14.92
N PHE A 310 4.52 34.15 -16.08
CA PHE A 310 5.15 33.42 -17.18
C PHE A 310 6.45 34.08 -17.65
N ILE A 311 6.43 35.42 -17.83
CA ILE A 311 7.61 36.18 -18.25
C ILE A 311 8.71 36.08 -17.19
N GLU A 312 8.39 36.32 -15.91
CA GLU A 312 9.37 36.23 -14.82
C GLU A 312 9.96 34.82 -14.69
N VAL A 313 9.12 33.78 -14.70
CA VAL A 313 9.56 32.38 -14.61
C VAL A 313 10.49 32.01 -15.78
N LYS A 314 10.19 32.47 -17.00
CA LYS A 314 11.02 32.21 -18.17
C LYS A 314 12.42 32.83 -18.05
N ILE A 315 12.51 34.07 -17.57
CA ILE A 315 13.79 34.77 -17.33
C ILE A 315 14.63 33.98 -16.32
N ILE A 316 14.02 33.62 -15.19
CA ILE A 316 14.70 32.91 -14.10
C ILE A 316 15.14 31.50 -14.54
N LYS A 317 14.29 30.76 -15.26
CA LYS A 317 14.63 29.43 -15.78
C LYS A 317 15.84 29.47 -16.70
N ASN A 318 15.91 30.45 -17.60
CA ASN A 318 17.03 30.63 -18.52
C ASN A 318 18.35 30.96 -17.78
N PHE A 319 18.26 31.77 -16.73
CA PHE A 319 19.40 32.08 -15.87
C PHE A 319 19.94 30.82 -15.18
N PHE A 320 19.05 30.04 -14.53
CA PHE A 320 19.42 28.80 -13.87
C PHE A 320 19.94 27.73 -14.82
N SER A 321 19.31 27.52 -15.98
CA SER A 321 19.73 26.48 -16.93
C SER A 321 21.14 26.70 -17.43
N THR A 322 21.52 27.95 -17.67
CA THR A 322 22.86 28.30 -18.18
C THR A 322 23.93 28.09 -17.13
N TYR A 323 23.70 28.55 -15.89
CA TYR A 323 24.66 28.48 -14.79
C TYR A 323 24.82 27.06 -14.23
N ILE A 324 23.72 26.34 -14.00
CA ILE A 324 23.73 25.00 -13.40
C ILE A 324 24.33 23.97 -14.37
N PHE A 325 24.00 24.04 -15.66
CA PHE A 325 24.55 23.11 -16.65
C PHE A 325 26.08 23.18 -16.74
N GLN A 326 26.63 24.40 -16.67
CA GLN A 326 28.08 24.61 -16.69
C GLN A 326 28.77 24.03 -15.45
N LEU A 327 28.22 24.28 -14.25
CA LEU A 327 28.77 23.76 -13.00
C LEU A 327 28.70 22.23 -12.91
N GLU A 328 27.58 21.64 -13.31
CA GLU A 328 27.42 20.18 -13.26
C GLU A 328 28.29 19.47 -14.30
N SER A 329 28.41 20.02 -15.50
CA SER A 329 29.30 19.45 -16.52
C SER A 329 30.77 19.51 -16.11
N GLN A 330 31.15 20.45 -15.24
CA GLN A 330 32.49 20.51 -14.65
C GLN A 330 32.63 19.50 -13.51
N LEU A 331 31.67 19.45 -12.58
CA LEU A 331 31.68 18.51 -11.44
C LEU A 331 31.68 17.05 -11.86
N MET A 332 30.88 16.67 -12.87
CA MET A 332 30.79 15.29 -13.36
C MET A 332 32.10 14.75 -13.95
N LYS A 333 33.06 15.63 -14.30
CA LYS A 333 34.39 15.21 -14.80
C LYS A 333 35.32 14.73 -13.69
N TYR A 334 35.01 15.00 -12.42
CA TYR A 334 35.89 14.74 -11.27
C TYR A 334 35.35 13.68 -10.30
N ILE A 335 34.21 13.04 -10.61
CA ILE A 335 33.54 12.12 -9.69
C ILE A 335 33.90 10.67 -10.03
N ASN A 336 34.75 10.07 -9.19
CA ASN A 336 34.96 8.62 -9.08
C ASN A 336 34.28 8.07 -7.80
N GLN A 337 33.05 8.49 -7.51
CA GLN A 337 32.31 7.97 -6.34
C GLN A 337 31.61 6.65 -6.69
N GLU A 338 31.85 5.62 -5.89
CA GLU A 338 31.00 4.42 -5.85
C GLU A 338 29.57 4.83 -5.43
N GLU A 339 28.57 4.35 -6.17
CA GLU A 339 27.16 4.66 -5.91
C GLU A 339 26.71 3.98 -4.62
N LYS A 340 26.12 4.76 -3.70
CA LYS A 340 25.42 4.20 -2.53
C LYS A 340 24.06 3.66 -3.01
N ASN A 341 23.92 2.34 -3.08
CA ASN A 341 22.72 1.66 -3.60
C ASN A 341 21.52 1.59 -2.63
N ASN A 342 21.45 2.47 -1.63
CA ASN A 342 20.43 2.41 -0.58
C ASN A 342 19.26 3.38 -0.84
N TYR A 343 18.80 3.49 -2.08
CA TYR A 343 17.61 4.28 -2.40
C TYR A 343 16.84 3.65 -3.57
N ARG A 344 15.54 3.92 -3.64
CA ARG A 344 14.67 3.51 -4.74
C ARG A 344 13.89 4.70 -5.26
N VAL A 345 13.75 4.77 -6.57
CA VAL A 345 12.93 5.78 -7.23
C VAL A 345 11.79 5.02 -7.90
N GLY A 346 10.57 5.24 -7.42
CA GLY A 346 9.35 4.68 -7.99
C GLY A 346 8.38 5.78 -8.41
N THR A 347 7.25 5.38 -8.99
CA THR A 347 6.12 6.27 -9.19
C THR A 347 4.98 5.91 -8.25
N ILE A 348 4.21 6.91 -7.84
CA ILE A 348 3.01 6.74 -7.03
C ILE A 348 1.86 7.53 -7.65
N SER A 349 0.69 6.92 -7.77
CA SER A 349 -0.49 7.58 -8.33
C SER A 349 -1.10 8.56 -7.32
N GLY A 350 -1.73 9.63 -7.83
CA GLY A 350 -2.49 10.58 -7.01
C GLY A 350 -3.56 9.94 -6.13
N GLU A 351 -4.21 8.87 -6.63
CA GLU A 351 -5.23 8.12 -5.88
C GLU A 351 -4.68 7.42 -4.63
N VAL A 352 -3.46 6.91 -4.71
CA VAL A 352 -2.79 6.27 -3.58
C VAL A 352 -2.37 7.34 -2.58
N LEU A 353 -1.82 8.46 -3.06
CA LEU A 353 -1.44 9.60 -2.22
C LEU A 353 -2.63 10.18 -1.45
N ASP A 354 -3.80 10.30 -2.07
CA ASP A 354 -5.02 10.83 -1.44
C ASP A 354 -5.52 9.99 -0.26
N GLN A 355 -5.22 8.69 -0.27
CA GLN A 355 -5.64 7.76 0.77
C GLN A 355 -4.68 7.78 1.98
N ILE A 356 -3.47 8.31 1.80
CA ILE A 356 -2.46 8.45 2.83
C ILE A 356 -2.76 9.71 3.65
N ARG A 357 -3.11 9.52 4.93
CA ARG A 357 -3.34 10.64 5.85
C ARG A 357 -2.05 11.25 6.39
N ASP A 358 -1.11 10.39 6.73
CA ASP A 358 0.11 10.73 7.45
C ASP A 358 1.31 10.05 6.81
N PHE A 359 2.42 10.78 6.76
CA PHE A 359 3.72 10.28 6.35
C PHE A 359 4.65 10.21 7.57
N PRO A 360 5.65 9.33 7.56
CA PRO A 360 6.01 8.40 6.47
C PRO A 360 5.10 7.18 6.34
N VAL A 361 5.12 6.54 5.16
CA VAL A 361 4.35 5.32 4.89
C VAL A 361 5.24 4.23 4.30
N SER A 362 5.17 3.03 4.87
CA SER A 362 5.85 1.83 4.35
C SER A 362 5.48 1.53 2.90
N LYS A 363 6.41 0.96 2.12
CA LYS A 363 6.14 0.50 0.76
C LYS A 363 5.02 -0.54 0.71
N VAL A 364 4.98 -1.42 1.71
CA VAL A 364 3.93 -2.43 1.86
C VAL A 364 2.55 -1.76 1.94
N THR A 365 2.39 -0.78 2.83
CA THR A 365 1.14 -0.01 2.93
C THR A 365 0.78 0.66 1.61
N MET A 366 1.72 1.34 0.94
CA MET A 366 1.44 1.99 -0.34
C MET A 366 0.97 0.99 -1.40
N SER A 367 1.58 -0.20 -1.43
CA SER A 367 1.22 -1.28 -2.37
C SER A 367 -0.17 -1.85 -2.07
N LEU A 368 -0.53 -2.00 -0.79
CA LEU A 368 -1.87 -2.46 -0.38
C LEU A 368 -2.96 -1.43 -0.73
N ILE A 369 -2.68 -0.14 -0.52
CA ILE A 369 -3.57 0.95 -0.94
C ILE A 369 -3.75 0.92 -2.47
N ALA A 370 -2.65 0.77 -3.22
CA ALA A 370 -2.69 0.66 -4.68
C ALA A 370 -3.48 -0.57 -5.17
N ALA A 371 -3.40 -1.69 -4.45
CA ALA A 371 -4.22 -2.87 -4.69
C ALA A 371 -5.70 -2.71 -4.29
N GLY A 372 -6.07 -1.58 -3.67
CA GLY A 372 -7.44 -1.28 -3.28
C GLY A 372 -7.92 -2.07 -2.06
N GLU A 373 -6.98 -2.49 -1.21
CA GLU A 373 -7.24 -3.23 0.04
C GLU A 373 -8.00 -2.38 1.06
N ASP A 374 -8.75 -3.04 1.95
CA ASP A 374 -9.54 -2.34 2.97
C ASP A 374 -8.64 -1.56 3.94
N ARG A 375 -9.01 -0.31 4.21
CA ARG A 375 -8.28 0.55 5.15
C ARG A 375 -8.11 -0.07 6.53
N LYS A 376 -9.12 -0.75 7.07
CA LYS A 376 -9.05 -1.44 8.36
C LYS A 376 -8.04 -2.58 8.31
N TYR A 377 -7.99 -3.31 7.20
CA TYR A 377 -7.01 -4.36 6.99
C TYR A 377 -5.58 -3.79 6.98
N ILE A 378 -5.38 -2.68 6.26
CA ILE A 378 -4.10 -1.96 6.25
C ILE A 378 -3.71 -1.48 7.65
N GLU A 379 -4.65 -0.88 8.40
CA GLU A 379 -4.43 -0.42 9.78
C GLU A 379 -4.05 -1.60 10.71
N LEU A 380 -4.69 -2.76 10.56
CA LEU A 380 -4.35 -3.99 11.31
C LEU A 380 -2.95 -4.49 10.98
N LEU A 381 -2.56 -4.48 9.70
CA LEU A 381 -1.22 -4.90 9.28
C LEU A 381 -0.13 -3.96 9.80
N GLN A 382 -0.39 -2.65 9.82
CA GLN A 382 0.52 -1.68 10.41
C GLN A 382 0.69 -1.90 11.91
N GLU A 383 -0.40 -2.21 12.62
CA GLU A 383 -0.36 -2.50 14.05
C GLU A 383 0.40 -3.80 14.33
N LEU A 384 0.17 -4.86 13.54
CA LEU A 384 0.95 -6.09 13.61
C LEU A 384 2.44 -5.81 13.43
N ALA A 385 2.80 -5.04 12.41
CA ALA A 385 4.20 -4.69 12.14
C ALA A 385 4.85 -3.98 13.33
N ARG A 386 4.16 -3.02 13.96
CA ARG A 386 4.63 -2.30 15.16
C ARG A 386 4.79 -3.24 16.36
N ARG A 387 3.89 -4.20 16.55
CA ARG A 387 3.98 -5.18 17.64
C ARG A 387 5.19 -6.10 17.47
N LEU A 388 5.42 -6.59 16.26
CA LEU A 388 6.59 -7.42 15.94
C LEU A 388 7.90 -6.67 16.19
N GLU A 389 7.97 -5.45 15.68
CA GLU A 389 9.10 -4.54 15.87
C GLU A 389 9.40 -4.32 17.36
N LYS A 390 8.38 -4.02 18.17
CA LYS A 390 8.51 -3.86 19.62
C LYS A 390 9.01 -5.11 20.33
N ILE A 391 8.54 -6.30 19.95
CA ILE A 391 8.99 -7.58 20.54
C ILE A 391 10.46 -7.82 20.20
N CYS A 392 10.85 -7.64 18.94
CA CYS A 392 12.23 -7.80 18.48
C CYS A 392 13.16 -6.81 19.17
N MET A 393 12.79 -5.52 19.17
CA MET A 393 13.59 -4.46 19.76
C MET A 393 13.81 -4.72 21.26
N LYS A 394 12.75 -5.07 22.00
CA LYS A 394 12.87 -5.39 23.43
C LYS A 394 13.81 -6.56 23.70
N LYS A 395 13.75 -7.62 22.88
CA LYS A 395 14.64 -8.78 23.04
C LYS A 395 16.09 -8.44 22.71
N THR A 396 16.33 -7.72 21.61
CA THR A 396 17.67 -7.35 21.19
C THR A 396 18.31 -6.34 22.15
N LEU A 397 17.57 -5.32 22.59
CA LEU A 397 18.04 -4.38 23.61
C LEU A 397 18.46 -5.09 24.89
N ARG A 398 17.65 -6.02 25.39
CA ARG A 398 18.02 -6.82 26.56
C ARG A 398 19.32 -7.59 26.37
N SER A 399 19.51 -8.22 25.20
CA SER A 399 20.77 -8.93 24.91
C SER A 399 21.97 -7.98 24.76
N LEU A 400 21.77 -6.77 24.24
CA LEU A 400 22.81 -5.74 24.18
C LEU A 400 23.17 -5.23 25.58
N GLU A 401 22.17 -5.01 26.45
CA GLU A 401 22.35 -4.66 27.85
C GLU A 401 23.11 -5.74 28.62
N GLU A 402 22.76 -7.01 28.43
CA GLU A 402 23.46 -8.15 29.04
C GLU A 402 24.95 -8.19 28.63
N ILE A 403 25.29 -7.87 27.36
CA ILE A 403 26.70 -7.76 26.94
C ILE A 403 27.35 -6.54 27.60
N ARG A 404 26.66 -5.39 27.62
CA ARG A 404 27.17 -4.15 28.21
C ARG A 404 27.49 -4.33 29.71
N GLU A 405 26.64 -5.02 30.45
CA GLU A 405 26.79 -5.28 31.89
C GLU A 405 27.95 -6.23 32.23
N THR A 406 28.48 -6.99 31.27
CA THR A 406 29.64 -7.87 31.50
C THR A 406 30.97 -7.15 31.62
N PHE A 407 31.02 -5.82 31.37
CA PHE A 407 32.23 -5.01 31.42
C PHE A 407 32.24 -4.07 32.64
N ASP A 408 33.39 -3.96 33.30
CA ASP A 408 33.56 -3.16 34.51
C ASP A 408 33.53 -1.64 34.21
N GLN A 409 32.78 -0.88 35.02
CA GLN A 409 32.46 0.55 34.81
C GLN A 409 33.63 1.54 35.03
N LYS A 410 34.87 1.07 35.09
CA LYS A 410 36.04 1.89 35.50
C LYS A 410 37.21 1.87 34.49
N SER A 411 36.97 1.43 33.25
CA SER A 411 38.02 1.29 32.24
C SER A 411 37.79 2.19 31.02
N ASP A 412 38.86 2.67 30.37
CA ASP A 412 38.78 3.43 29.11
C ASP A 412 38.12 2.61 27.98
N LEU A 413 38.15 1.28 28.09
CA LEU A 413 37.48 0.33 27.21
C LEU A 413 35.94 0.46 27.26
N GLN A 414 35.39 0.99 28.36
CA GLN A 414 33.96 1.25 28.51
C GLN A 414 33.46 2.33 27.53
N ILE A 415 34.26 3.35 27.24
CA ILE A 415 33.85 4.43 26.32
C ILE A 415 33.65 3.87 24.91
N ALA A 416 34.58 3.02 24.45
CA ALA A 416 34.48 2.36 23.16
C ALA A 416 33.27 1.41 23.09
N LEU A 417 33.00 0.66 24.16
CA LEU A 417 31.84 -0.22 24.26
C LEU A 417 30.52 0.55 24.29
N GLU A 418 30.44 1.68 25.01
CA GLU A 418 29.25 2.55 25.05
C GLU A 418 28.96 3.13 23.67
N MET A 419 29.98 3.62 22.96
CA MET A 419 29.82 4.09 21.59
C MET A 419 29.27 3.00 20.67
N GLU A 420 29.82 1.78 20.74
CA GLU A 420 29.32 0.65 19.95
C GLU A 420 27.90 0.24 20.37
N TYR A 421 27.56 0.31 21.65
CA TYR A 421 26.22 0.01 22.17
C TYR A 421 25.17 0.96 21.57
N TYR A 422 25.39 2.27 21.62
CA TYR A 422 24.46 3.24 21.01
C TYR A 422 24.41 3.08 19.48
N GLN A 423 25.55 2.82 18.83
CA GLN A 423 25.57 2.54 17.39
C GLN A 423 24.76 1.27 17.05
N SER A 424 24.87 0.23 17.88
CA SER A 424 24.12 -1.02 17.73
C SER A 424 22.62 -0.82 17.92
N ILE A 425 22.19 0.09 18.80
CA ILE A 425 20.77 0.46 18.93
C ILE A 425 20.28 1.07 17.62
N GLU A 426 21.00 2.07 17.10
CA GLU A 426 20.62 2.71 15.83
C GLU A 426 20.62 1.72 14.66
N ASP A 427 21.60 0.81 14.61
CA ASP A 427 21.69 -0.22 13.58
C ASP A 427 20.56 -1.25 13.70
N CYS A 428 20.14 -1.58 14.92
CA CYS A 428 18.98 -2.44 15.18
C CYS A 428 17.69 -1.80 14.63
N GLU A 429 17.45 -0.51 14.90
CA GLU A 429 16.29 0.22 14.38
C GLU A 429 16.30 0.23 12.84
N ARG A 430 17.41 0.62 12.22
CA ARG A 430 17.56 0.64 10.76
C ARG A 430 17.32 -0.74 10.14
N THR A 431 17.88 -1.79 10.75
CA THR A 431 17.79 -3.15 10.20
C THR A 431 16.38 -3.73 10.37
N LEU A 432 15.71 -3.45 11.49
CA LEU A 432 14.31 -3.87 11.69
C LEU A 432 13.35 -3.18 10.72
N GLU A 433 13.58 -1.91 10.36
CA GLU A 433 12.82 -1.24 9.32
C GLU A 433 12.92 -1.95 7.96
N LEU A 434 14.14 -2.37 7.56
CA LEU A 434 14.35 -3.12 6.32
C LEU A 434 13.63 -4.47 6.36
N ILE A 435 13.78 -5.22 7.46
CA ILE A 435 13.13 -6.53 7.64
C ILE A 435 11.61 -6.39 7.57
N LYS A 436 11.05 -5.34 8.17
CA LYS A 436 9.61 -5.08 8.12
C LYS A 436 9.11 -4.88 6.70
N GLU A 437 9.82 -4.15 5.85
CA GLU A 437 9.45 -3.97 4.45
C GLU A 437 9.57 -5.26 3.62
N ASP A 438 10.60 -6.07 3.88
CA ASP A 438 10.91 -7.25 3.08
C ASP A 438 10.13 -8.50 3.53
N VAL A 439 9.93 -8.68 4.83
CA VAL A 439 9.44 -9.92 5.45
C VAL A 439 7.96 -9.85 5.80
N LEU A 440 7.43 -8.70 6.22
CA LEU A 440 6.01 -8.57 6.57
C LEU A 440 5.09 -8.99 5.41
N PRO A 441 5.32 -8.57 4.14
CA PRO A 441 4.47 -9.02 3.03
C PRO A 441 4.50 -10.55 2.86
N LEU A 442 5.64 -11.19 3.10
CA LEU A 442 5.78 -12.64 3.02
C LEU A 442 5.01 -13.33 4.14
N LEU A 443 5.09 -12.82 5.38
CA LEU A 443 4.37 -13.37 6.53
C LEU A 443 2.85 -13.16 6.41
N VAL A 444 2.43 -11.99 5.94
CA VAL A 444 1.02 -11.70 5.65
C VAL A 444 0.54 -12.57 4.50
N LYS A 445 1.32 -12.68 3.42
CA LYS A 445 1.03 -13.65 2.35
C LYS A 445 1.05 -15.07 2.87
N GLN A 446 1.76 -15.42 3.95
CA GLN A 446 1.65 -16.74 4.59
C GLN A 446 0.38 -16.88 5.44
N LEU A 447 -0.20 -15.81 5.98
CA LEU A 447 -1.54 -15.83 6.60
C LEU A 447 -2.63 -15.96 5.54
N VAL A 448 -2.52 -15.16 4.47
CA VAL A 448 -3.42 -15.19 3.32
C VAL A 448 -3.25 -16.49 2.56
N SER A 449 -2.01 -16.96 2.35
CA SER A 449 -1.74 -18.24 1.73
C SER A 449 -2.00 -19.38 2.68
N LYS A 450 -2.05 -19.26 4.00
CA LYS A 450 -2.66 -20.30 4.85
C LYS A 450 -4.18 -20.23 4.91
N SER A 451 -4.79 -19.11 4.53
CA SER A 451 -6.23 -19.05 4.22
C SER A 451 -6.56 -19.39 2.76
N VAL A 452 -5.55 -19.53 1.89
CA VAL A 452 -5.66 -20.00 0.49
C VAL A 452 -4.99 -21.39 0.28
N TYR A 453 -4.21 -21.86 1.26
CA TYR A 453 -3.79 -23.25 1.50
C TYR A 453 -4.54 -23.84 2.70
N GLU A 454 -5.53 -23.14 3.25
CA GLU A 454 -6.80 -23.80 3.48
C GLU A 454 -7.30 -24.11 2.08
N TYR A 455 -7.13 -25.36 1.70
CA TYR A 455 -7.51 -25.95 0.44
C TYR A 455 -9.02 -25.87 0.18
N GLY A 456 -9.74 -24.78 0.49
CA GLY A 456 -11.20 -24.85 0.63
C GLY A 456 -11.59 -26.11 1.40
N LEU A 457 -10.82 -26.45 2.46
CA LEU A 457 -11.06 -27.67 3.21
C LEU A 457 -12.41 -27.47 3.87
N VAL A 458 -13.38 -28.25 3.40
CA VAL A 458 -14.76 -28.26 3.89
C VAL A 458 -14.75 -28.19 5.43
N GLN A 459 -15.35 -27.14 6.00
CA GLN A 459 -15.68 -27.12 7.44
C GLN A 459 -16.46 -28.39 7.75
N GLU A 460 -16.26 -28.99 8.94
CA GLU A 460 -16.91 -30.25 9.31
C GLU A 460 -18.42 -30.24 8.97
N GLU A 461 -18.80 -30.97 7.92
CA GLU A 461 -20.16 -31.03 7.41
C GLU A 461 -20.64 -32.48 7.40
N TYR A 462 -21.66 -32.76 8.22
CA TYR A 462 -22.31 -34.05 8.26
C TYR A 462 -23.24 -34.20 7.05
N ILE A 463 -22.76 -34.90 6.02
CA ILE A 463 -23.56 -35.32 4.87
C ILE A 463 -24.66 -36.30 5.30
N SER A 464 -24.34 -37.16 6.26
CA SER A 464 -25.26 -38.09 6.90
C SER A 464 -24.71 -38.54 8.26
N PRO A 465 -25.47 -39.28 9.08
CA PRO A 465 -24.93 -39.90 10.30
C PRO A 465 -23.72 -40.81 10.07
N ARG A 466 -23.55 -41.34 8.85
CA ARG A 466 -22.41 -42.20 8.45
C ARG A 466 -21.28 -41.44 7.76
N PHE A 467 -21.56 -40.31 7.12
CA PHE A 467 -20.60 -39.63 6.24
C PHE A 467 -20.36 -38.19 6.69
N LEU A 468 -19.10 -37.87 6.94
CA LEU A 468 -18.61 -36.55 7.33
C LEU A 468 -17.67 -36.03 6.24
N ALA A 469 -17.90 -34.82 5.75
CA ALA A 469 -16.92 -34.10 4.94
C ALA A 469 -16.11 -33.19 5.87
N ALA A 470 -14.79 -33.38 5.91
CA ALA A 470 -13.88 -32.57 6.72
C ALA A 470 -12.46 -32.64 6.16
N ASP A 471 -11.70 -31.56 6.34
CA ASP A 471 -10.31 -31.48 5.87
C ASP A 471 -10.15 -31.86 4.38
N GLY A 472 -11.14 -31.54 3.54
CA GLY A 472 -11.13 -31.86 2.11
C GLY A 472 -11.34 -33.34 1.76
N PHE A 473 -11.63 -34.20 2.75
CA PHE A 473 -11.95 -35.61 2.55
C PHE A 473 -13.40 -35.92 2.89
N LEU A 474 -13.97 -36.89 2.19
CA LEU A 474 -15.17 -37.58 2.65
C LEU A 474 -14.75 -38.74 3.54
N ILE A 475 -15.27 -38.77 4.77
CA ILE A 475 -14.94 -39.76 5.81
C ILE A 475 -16.16 -40.65 6.03
N ASP A 476 -15.97 -41.97 5.89
CA ASP A 476 -16.95 -42.96 6.32
C ASP A 476 -16.72 -43.24 7.82
N LEU A 477 -17.59 -42.69 8.66
CA LEU A 477 -17.53 -42.82 10.11
C LEU A 477 -17.82 -44.26 10.58
N ALA A 478 -18.48 -45.09 9.77
CA ALA A 478 -18.73 -46.48 10.12
C ALA A 478 -17.51 -47.37 9.86
N GLU A 479 -16.73 -47.05 8.81
CA GLU A 479 -15.50 -47.78 8.48
C GLU A 479 -14.23 -47.10 9.03
N GLU A 480 -14.37 -45.95 9.71
CA GLU A 480 -13.29 -45.12 10.25
C GLU A 480 -12.18 -44.86 9.22
N LYS A 481 -12.56 -44.49 7.98
CA LYS A 481 -11.58 -44.27 6.90
C LYS A 481 -12.06 -43.24 5.89
N PRO A 482 -11.15 -42.56 5.17
CA PRO A 482 -11.55 -41.71 4.05
C PRO A 482 -12.03 -42.56 2.87
N ILE A 483 -12.99 -42.04 2.13
CA ILE A 483 -13.56 -42.65 0.92
C ILE A 483 -13.38 -41.69 -0.27
N ASN A 484 -13.12 -42.25 -1.45
CA ASN A 484 -13.05 -41.46 -2.68
C ASN A 484 -14.44 -40.88 -2.97
N PRO A 485 -14.59 -39.55 -3.17
CA PRO A 485 -15.87 -38.95 -3.54
C PRO A 485 -16.48 -39.52 -4.83
N ARG A 486 -15.65 -40.13 -5.70
CA ARG A 486 -16.06 -40.83 -6.92
C ARG A 486 -16.30 -42.34 -6.73
N ASP A 487 -16.24 -42.86 -5.50
CA ASP A 487 -16.45 -44.29 -5.25
C ASP A 487 -17.88 -44.72 -5.66
N PRO A 488 -18.04 -45.72 -6.56
CA PRO A 488 -19.35 -46.17 -7.02
C PRO A 488 -20.30 -46.61 -5.90
N ARG A 489 -19.77 -47.04 -4.75
CA ARG A 489 -20.57 -47.44 -3.58
C ARG A 489 -21.40 -46.28 -3.03
N LEU A 490 -20.94 -45.03 -3.18
CA LEU A 490 -21.69 -43.84 -2.77
C LEU A 490 -23.02 -43.69 -3.51
N LEU A 491 -23.15 -44.27 -4.72
CA LEU A 491 -24.43 -44.28 -5.43
C LEU A 491 -25.52 -45.06 -4.69
N THR A 492 -25.13 -46.04 -3.88
CA THR A 492 -26.05 -46.87 -3.07
C THR A 492 -26.15 -46.41 -1.62
N LEU A 493 -25.10 -45.77 -1.09
CA LEU A 493 -24.98 -45.40 0.32
C LEU A 493 -25.49 -43.98 0.63
N LEU A 494 -25.54 -43.10 -0.37
CA LEU A 494 -26.05 -41.73 -0.25
C LEU A 494 -27.32 -41.53 -1.06
N LYS A 495 -28.26 -40.74 -0.51
CA LYS A 495 -29.44 -40.25 -1.23
C LYS A 495 -29.04 -39.15 -2.22
N ASP A 496 -29.88 -38.88 -3.22
CA ASP A 496 -29.62 -37.87 -4.27
C ASP A 496 -29.17 -36.53 -3.71
N PHE A 497 -29.94 -35.94 -2.80
CA PHE A 497 -29.60 -34.64 -2.20
C PHE A 497 -28.27 -34.65 -1.42
N GLN A 498 -27.86 -35.78 -0.85
CA GLN A 498 -26.59 -35.92 -0.14
C GLN A 498 -25.42 -36.00 -1.11
N ARG A 499 -25.64 -36.63 -2.28
CA ARG A 499 -24.66 -36.63 -3.37
C ARG A 499 -24.51 -35.25 -3.98
N ASP A 500 -25.61 -34.51 -4.11
CA ASP A 500 -25.58 -33.11 -4.56
C ASP A 500 -24.78 -32.24 -3.57
N SER A 501 -24.97 -32.44 -2.25
CA SER A 501 -24.14 -31.78 -1.22
C SER A 501 -22.66 -32.12 -1.39
N VAL A 502 -22.31 -33.41 -1.55
CA VAL A 502 -20.91 -33.84 -1.78
C VAL A 502 -20.33 -33.23 -3.06
N ALA A 503 -21.12 -33.08 -4.13
CA ALA A 503 -20.67 -32.50 -5.40
C ALA A 503 -20.46 -30.97 -5.34
N GLN A 504 -21.15 -30.28 -4.43
CA GLN A 504 -20.95 -28.84 -4.19
C GLN A 504 -19.73 -28.54 -3.31
N LEU A 505 -19.18 -29.57 -2.66
CA LEU A 505 -18.03 -29.45 -1.78
C LEU A 505 -16.71 -29.59 -2.55
N ASN A 506 -15.74 -28.75 -2.18
CA ASN A 506 -14.37 -28.80 -2.72
C ASN A 506 -13.57 -29.92 -2.05
N LEU A 507 -13.87 -31.17 -2.40
CA LEU A 507 -13.13 -32.34 -1.92
C LEU A 507 -11.91 -32.62 -2.80
N ILE A 508 -10.84 -33.16 -2.19
CA ILE A 508 -9.59 -33.47 -2.88
C ILE A 508 -9.82 -34.57 -3.92
N ASP A 509 -9.34 -34.34 -5.15
CA ASP A 509 -9.34 -35.36 -6.19
C ASP A 509 -8.25 -36.41 -5.90
N TRP A 510 -8.65 -37.66 -5.70
CA TRP A 510 -7.73 -38.75 -5.39
C TRP A 510 -6.79 -39.08 -6.57
N ASP A 511 -7.10 -38.63 -7.79
CA ASP A 511 -6.19 -38.73 -8.93
C ASP A 511 -4.89 -37.97 -8.73
N ASP A 512 -4.88 -36.89 -7.93
CA ASP A 512 -3.66 -36.15 -7.63
C ASP A 512 -2.67 -36.97 -6.78
N PHE A 513 -3.16 -37.94 -6.00
CA PHE A 513 -2.32 -38.84 -5.23
C PHE A 513 -1.58 -39.87 -6.09
N LYS A 514 -2.01 -40.09 -7.34
CA LYS A 514 -1.32 -40.98 -8.29
C LYS A 514 0.06 -40.45 -8.67
N LYS A 515 0.26 -39.12 -8.64
CA LYS A 515 1.50 -38.42 -9.04
C LYS A 515 2.63 -38.58 -8.03
N SER A 516 2.32 -38.79 -6.74
CA SER A 516 3.31 -38.97 -5.68
C SER A 516 3.64 -40.45 -5.47
N GLN A 517 4.92 -40.78 -5.31
CA GLN A 517 5.36 -42.08 -4.79
C GLN A 517 5.57 -42.06 -3.26
N SER A 518 5.80 -40.89 -2.68
CA SER A 518 6.01 -40.72 -1.24
C SER A 518 4.68 -40.70 -0.46
N PRO A 519 4.71 -41.04 0.84
CA PRO A 519 3.65 -40.72 1.79
C PRO A 519 3.27 -39.23 1.73
N ILE A 520 2.00 -38.93 1.98
CA ILE A 520 1.43 -37.60 1.80
C ILE A 520 1.29 -36.92 3.17
N PRO A 521 2.05 -35.83 3.44
CA PRO A 521 1.86 -35.02 4.63
C PRO A 521 0.55 -34.25 4.57
N LEU A 522 -0.25 -34.29 5.62
CA LEU A 522 -1.48 -33.52 5.76
C LEU A 522 -1.56 -32.84 7.12
N ARG A 523 -2.20 -31.67 7.15
CA ARG A 523 -2.60 -30.98 8.39
C ARG A 523 -4.11 -31.07 8.55
N ALA A 524 -4.59 -32.28 8.80
CA ALA A 524 -6.01 -32.65 8.76
C ALA A 524 -6.48 -33.17 10.13
N ARG A 525 -6.77 -32.24 11.06
CA ARG A 525 -7.05 -32.57 12.48
C ARG A 525 -8.25 -33.50 12.62
N THR A 526 -9.30 -33.25 11.86
CA THR A 526 -10.55 -33.99 11.91
C THR A 526 -10.42 -35.36 11.24
N LEU A 527 -9.71 -35.43 10.12
CA LEU A 527 -9.38 -36.69 9.45
C LEU A 527 -8.62 -37.63 10.39
N PHE A 528 -7.54 -37.15 11.03
CA PHE A 528 -6.76 -37.95 11.97
C PHE A 528 -7.47 -38.21 13.30
N LYS A 529 -8.58 -37.52 13.60
CA LYS A 529 -9.42 -37.80 14.76
C LYS A 529 -10.35 -38.99 14.50
N TYR A 530 -10.99 -39.03 13.33
CA TYR A 530 -12.05 -40.01 13.02
C TYR A 530 -11.58 -41.23 12.23
N CYS A 531 -10.40 -41.19 11.60
CA CYS A 531 -9.89 -42.31 10.82
C CYS A 531 -8.96 -43.23 11.63
N ARG A 532 -9.08 -44.54 11.41
CA ARG A 532 -8.21 -45.56 11.98
C ARG A 532 -6.79 -45.43 11.42
N LYS A 533 -5.83 -45.41 12.34
CA LYS A 533 -4.40 -45.29 12.04
C LYS A 533 -3.72 -46.65 12.10
N LEU A 534 -2.68 -46.83 11.30
CA LEU A 534 -1.71 -47.91 11.44
C LEU A 534 -0.30 -47.33 11.54
N ASN A 535 0.58 -48.00 12.27
CA ASN A 535 1.99 -47.65 12.29
C ASN A 535 2.70 -48.32 11.12
N LYS A 536 3.38 -47.53 10.28
CA LYS A 536 4.16 -48.03 9.15
C LYS A 536 5.59 -47.53 9.24
N MET A 537 6.53 -48.36 8.78
CA MET A 537 7.94 -47.98 8.68
C MET A 537 8.17 -47.12 7.45
N PHE A 538 8.85 -46.00 7.65
CA PHE A 538 9.28 -45.04 6.63
C PHE A 538 10.75 -44.71 6.81
N THR A 539 11.40 -44.25 5.74
CA THR A 539 12.68 -43.55 5.84
C THR A 539 12.42 -42.06 6.02
N GLN A 540 13.16 -41.41 6.90
CA GLN A 540 13.07 -39.97 7.12
C GLN A 540 14.26 -39.26 6.45
N ASP A 541 13.98 -38.23 5.66
CA ASP A 541 15.01 -37.39 5.05
C ASP A 541 15.50 -36.27 6.00
N ALA A 542 16.49 -35.50 5.55
CA ALA A 542 17.05 -34.38 6.32
C ALA A 542 16.04 -33.22 6.54
N ASP A 543 14.97 -33.17 5.75
CA ASP A 543 13.86 -32.22 5.86
C ASP A 543 12.70 -32.78 6.72
N PHE A 544 12.94 -33.90 7.43
CA PHE A 544 11.99 -34.63 8.27
C PHE A 544 10.79 -35.26 7.53
N LYS A 545 10.76 -35.26 6.20
CA LYS A 545 9.69 -35.88 5.41
C LYS A 545 9.84 -37.40 5.38
N LEU A 546 8.70 -38.06 5.31
CA LEU A 546 8.63 -39.52 5.27
C LEU A 546 8.64 -40.00 3.81
N HIS A 547 9.44 -41.03 3.55
CA HIS A 547 9.54 -41.72 2.27
C HIS A 547 9.26 -43.22 2.46
N LEU A 548 8.77 -43.88 1.41
CA LEU A 548 8.67 -45.33 1.42
C LEU A 548 10.08 -45.93 1.43
N PRO A 549 10.35 -46.95 2.25
CA PRO A 549 11.65 -47.61 2.25
C PRO A 549 11.95 -48.18 0.85
N PRO A 550 13.21 -48.10 0.38
CA PRO A 550 13.57 -48.66 -0.92
C PRO A 550 13.30 -50.16 -0.93
N SER A 551 12.69 -50.64 -2.02
CA SER A 551 12.59 -52.08 -2.30
C SER A 551 14.00 -52.66 -2.41
N GLU A 552 14.25 -53.76 -1.69
CA GLU A 552 15.51 -54.50 -1.57
C GLU A 552 16.43 -54.29 -2.78
N VAL A 553 17.53 -53.54 -2.60
CA VAL A 553 18.83 -53.64 -3.32
C VAL A 553 19.79 -52.47 -3.02
N ASN A 554 19.36 -51.31 -2.51
CA ASN A 554 20.30 -50.22 -2.16
C ASN A 554 20.05 -49.64 -0.76
N MET A 555 20.49 -50.35 0.29
CA MET A 555 20.73 -49.70 1.58
C MET A 555 22.11 -49.03 1.52
N MET A 556 22.15 -47.76 1.13
CA MET A 556 23.29 -46.92 1.47
C MET A 556 23.16 -46.41 2.91
N ASP A 557 24.30 -46.36 3.58
CA ASP A 557 24.48 -45.99 4.97
C ASP A 557 23.75 -44.68 5.36
N ALA A 558 23.12 -44.71 6.54
CA ALA A 558 22.57 -43.57 7.32
C ALA A 558 21.21 -42.96 6.93
N GLN A 559 20.21 -43.74 6.49
CA GLN A 559 18.80 -43.28 6.52
C GLN A 559 18.07 -43.74 7.78
N LEU A 560 17.57 -42.79 8.59
CA LEU A 560 16.84 -43.06 9.82
C LEU A 560 15.48 -43.72 9.49
N MET A 561 15.28 -44.97 9.92
CA MET A 561 13.99 -45.65 9.79
C MET A 561 13.11 -45.33 11.00
N ILE A 562 11.90 -44.83 10.74
CA ILE A 562 10.94 -44.43 11.76
C ILE A 562 9.61 -45.16 11.59
N SER A 563 9.03 -45.62 12.69
CA SER A 563 7.65 -46.13 12.75
C SER A 563 6.72 -44.96 12.99
N TYR A 564 5.80 -44.67 12.05
CA TYR A 564 4.95 -43.49 12.13
C TYR A 564 3.47 -43.83 11.89
N PRO A 565 2.53 -43.27 12.68
CA PRO A 565 1.10 -43.48 12.48
C PRO A 565 0.60 -42.81 11.19
N CYS A 566 -0.10 -43.56 10.35
CA CYS A 566 -0.62 -43.11 9.07
C CYS A 566 -1.98 -43.74 8.75
N ILE A 567 -2.72 -43.13 7.83
CA ILE A 567 -3.99 -43.62 7.31
C ILE A 567 -3.73 -44.17 5.90
N PRO A 568 -4.02 -45.46 5.65
CA PRO A 568 -3.94 -46.01 4.30
C PRO A 568 -5.14 -45.57 3.46
N ILE A 569 -4.89 -45.19 2.21
CA ILE A 569 -5.93 -44.98 1.19
C ILE A 569 -5.67 -45.87 -0.01
N CYS A 570 -6.73 -46.48 -0.55
CA CYS A 570 -6.66 -47.34 -1.72
C CYS A 570 -7.10 -46.55 -2.95
N LEU A 571 -6.17 -46.28 -3.87
CA LEU A 571 -6.47 -45.65 -5.14
C LEU A 571 -7.14 -46.65 -6.10
N GLU A 572 -7.76 -46.14 -7.17
CA GLU A 572 -8.44 -46.97 -8.19
C GLU A 572 -7.51 -47.98 -8.87
N ASP A 573 -6.21 -47.68 -8.99
CA ASP A 573 -5.20 -48.58 -9.55
C ASP A 573 -4.74 -49.66 -8.55
N LYS A 574 -5.47 -49.83 -7.44
CA LYS A 574 -5.17 -50.72 -6.31
C LYS A 574 -3.85 -50.41 -5.59
N LYS A 575 -3.21 -49.27 -5.86
CA LYS A 575 -2.05 -48.84 -5.06
C LYS A 575 -2.53 -48.25 -3.74
N VAL A 576 -1.82 -48.63 -2.69
CA VAL A 576 -2.00 -48.03 -1.36
C VAL A 576 -1.11 -46.81 -1.24
N ARG A 577 -1.70 -45.69 -0.84
CA ARG A 577 -0.99 -44.49 -0.39
C ARG A 577 -1.19 -44.32 1.11
N TYR A 578 -0.30 -43.57 1.75
CA TYR A 578 -0.30 -43.35 3.18
C TYR A 578 -0.37 -41.85 3.45
N LEU A 579 -1.39 -41.44 4.20
CA LEU A 579 -1.55 -40.08 4.70
C LEU A 579 -0.97 -40.01 6.11
N TYR A 580 -0.12 -39.03 6.40
CA TYR A 580 0.44 -38.86 7.74
C TYR A 580 0.28 -37.43 8.23
N ASP A 581 0.19 -37.28 9.54
CA ASP A 581 -0.03 -35.99 10.18
C ASP A 581 1.29 -35.19 10.20
N ASP A 582 1.33 -34.08 9.48
CA ASP A 582 2.46 -33.15 9.42
C ASP A 582 2.52 -32.22 10.64
N SER A 583 1.50 -32.23 11.51
CA SER A 583 1.47 -31.40 12.71
C SER A 583 2.31 -31.95 13.87
N PHE A 584 2.78 -33.20 13.80
CA PHE A 584 3.51 -33.83 14.90
C PHE A 584 4.63 -34.76 14.43
N ILE A 585 5.69 -34.24 13.82
CA ILE A 585 6.90 -35.04 13.58
C ILE A 585 7.75 -35.03 14.87
N PRO A 586 7.97 -36.19 15.54
CA PRO A 586 8.88 -36.27 16.67
C PRO A 586 10.28 -35.88 16.20
N GLY A 587 10.75 -34.74 16.70
CA GLY A 587 11.99 -34.09 16.26
C GLY A 587 11.97 -32.58 16.48
N CYS A 588 10.79 -31.95 16.44
CA CYS A 588 10.63 -30.52 16.74
C CYS A 588 10.24 -30.25 18.22
N GLY A 589 10.81 -31.03 19.14
CA GLY A 589 10.83 -30.72 20.56
C GLY A 589 12.27 -30.40 20.95
N THR A 590 12.61 -29.11 21.01
CA THR A 590 13.82 -28.59 21.68
C THR A 590 15.06 -29.49 21.57
N ALA A 591 15.57 -29.69 20.36
CA ALA A 591 16.94 -30.09 20.16
C ALA A 591 17.67 -28.86 19.61
N THR A 592 18.36 -28.15 20.49
CA THR A 592 19.54 -27.37 20.14
C THR A 592 20.48 -28.28 19.35
N THR A 593 20.38 -28.30 18.02
CA THR A 593 21.39 -28.95 17.18
C THR A 593 22.66 -28.11 17.24
N SER A 594 23.59 -28.59 18.06
CA SER A 594 25.01 -28.31 17.98
C SER A 594 25.55 -28.74 16.62
N SER A 595 25.47 -27.87 15.62
CA SER A 595 26.24 -28.01 14.38
C SER A 595 27.60 -27.31 14.54
N SER A 596 28.54 -27.99 15.19
CA SER A 596 29.97 -27.66 15.13
C SER A 596 30.84 -28.86 15.53
N ALA A 597 30.59 -30.02 14.94
CA ALA A 597 31.43 -31.22 15.11
C ALA A 597 32.69 -31.22 14.21
N THR A 598 33.21 -30.04 13.85
CA THR A 598 34.50 -29.91 13.15
C THR A 598 35.42 -28.82 13.72
N LEU A 599 35.15 -28.34 14.94
CA LEU A 599 36.00 -27.33 15.61
C LEU A 599 36.41 -27.68 17.06
N GLN A 600 36.08 -28.88 17.54
CA GLN A 600 36.31 -29.28 18.94
C GLN A 600 37.76 -29.67 19.30
N LEU A 601 38.77 -29.21 18.57
CA LEU A 601 40.17 -29.37 18.97
C LEU A 601 40.90 -28.06 19.30
N ASN A 602 40.23 -26.89 19.22
CA ASN A 602 40.84 -25.59 19.58
C ASN A 602 40.10 -24.79 20.69
N ASP A 603 38.94 -25.24 21.18
CA ASP A 603 38.07 -24.45 22.07
C ASP A 603 38.56 -24.32 23.53
N CYS A 604 39.42 -25.23 24.01
CA CYS A 604 39.87 -25.22 25.41
C CYS A 604 41.00 -24.21 25.69
N GLU A 605 41.82 -23.86 24.70
CA GLU A 605 42.83 -22.79 24.86
C GLU A 605 42.25 -21.40 24.59
N TRP A 606 41.32 -21.27 23.64
CA TRP A 606 40.70 -19.98 23.28
C TRP A 606 39.83 -19.42 24.42
N LYS A 607 39.01 -20.26 25.07
CA LYS A 607 38.22 -19.84 26.25
C LYS A 607 39.08 -19.42 27.44
N ASN A 608 40.27 -20.02 27.60
CA ASN A 608 41.21 -19.69 28.68
C ASN A 608 42.02 -18.40 28.40
N ARG A 609 42.24 -18.02 27.12
CA ARG A 609 42.84 -16.73 26.74
C ARG A 609 41.83 -15.58 26.82
N LEU A 610 40.57 -15.83 26.46
CA LEU A 610 39.45 -14.88 26.57
C LEU A 610 39.15 -14.43 28.02
N GLN A 611 39.51 -15.20 29.04
CA GLN A 611 39.32 -14.79 30.44
C GLN A 611 40.44 -13.89 30.99
N LYS A 612 41.55 -13.71 30.26
CA LYS A 612 42.75 -13.01 30.78
C LYS A 612 43.12 -11.73 30.05
N ASP A 613 42.56 -11.47 28.87
CA ASP A 613 42.87 -10.30 28.05
C ASP A 613 41.62 -9.40 27.85
N PRO A 614 41.58 -8.20 28.47
CA PRO A 614 40.43 -7.30 28.39
C PRO A 614 40.19 -6.71 26.99
N GLU A 615 41.22 -6.66 26.12
CA GLU A 615 41.08 -6.13 24.76
C GLU A 615 40.43 -7.18 23.83
N LEU A 616 40.78 -8.46 24.00
CA LEU A 616 40.10 -9.58 23.34
C LEU A 616 38.64 -9.73 23.79
N GLN A 617 38.35 -9.48 25.07
CA GLN A 617 36.97 -9.44 25.57
C GLN A 617 36.16 -8.32 24.92
N LEU A 618 36.75 -7.12 24.77
CA LEU A 618 36.09 -6.00 24.10
C LEU A 618 35.81 -6.34 22.62
N GLN A 619 36.77 -6.90 21.89
CA GLN A 619 36.58 -7.30 20.49
C GLN A 619 35.46 -8.34 20.32
N GLU A 620 35.40 -9.33 21.21
CA GLU A 620 34.33 -10.34 21.20
C GLU A 620 32.97 -9.74 21.60
N GLY A 621 32.93 -8.81 22.55
CA GLY A 621 31.72 -8.06 22.92
C GLY A 621 31.16 -7.25 21.75
N VAL A 622 32.02 -6.46 21.09
CA VAL A 622 31.67 -5.69 19.87
C VAL A 622 31.18 -6.62 18.76
N LYS A 623 31.87 -7.74 18.53
CA LYS A 623 31.47 -8.74 17.52
C LYS A 623 30.08 -9.32 17.81
N ARG A 624 29.76 -9.62 19.08
CA ARG A 624 28.45 -10.10 19.48
C ARG A 624 27.35 -9.04 19.34
N MET A 625 27.63 -7.79 19.71
CA MET A 625 26.70 -6.68 19.51
C MET A 625 26.35 -6.52 18.02
N ARG A 626 27.37 -6.52 17.14
CA ARG A 626 27.18 -6.47 15.68
C ARG A 626 26.44 -7.68 15.10
N LEU A 627 26.66 -8.87 15.66
CA LEU A 627 25.91 -10.07 15.26
C LEU A 627 24.42 -9.94 15.63
N LEU A 628 24.12 -9.43 16.83
CA LEU A 628 22.75 -9.24 17.32
C LEU A 628 21.94 -8.24 16.49
N THR A 629 22.62 -7.29 15.86
CA THR A 629 22.04 -6.25 14.98
C THR A 629 22.12 -6.62 13.50
N SER A 630 22.71 -7.77 13.16
CA SER A 630 22.79 -8.24 11.79
C SER A 630 21.41 -8.57 11.22
N TYR A 631 21.28 -8.42 9.90
CA TYR A 631 20.02 -8.65 9.19
C TYR A 631 19.45 -10.05 9.42
N GLU A 632 20.26 -11.12 9.30
CA GLU A 632 19.76 -12.50 9.44
C GLU A 632 19.31 -12.84 10.86
N GLU A 633 20.03 -12.34 11.88
CA GLU A 633 19.69 -12.57 13.28
C GLU A 633 18.37 -11.86 13.64
N LEU A 634 18.25 -10.57 13.27
CA LEU A 634 17.03 -9.81 13.50
C LEU A 634 15.85 -10.35 12.67
N ARG A 635 16.10 -10.80 11.43
CA ARG A 635 15.08 -11.43 10.57
C ARG A 635 14.54 -12.70 11.22
N SER A 636 15.41 -13.56 11.74
CA SER A 636 15.03 -14.78 12.45
C SER A 636 14.20 -14.47 13.70
N LYS A 637 14.62 -13.46 14.48
CA LYS A 637 13.85 -12.98 15.65
C LYS A 637 12.48 -12.43 15.25
N TYR A 638 12.38 -11.72 14.12
CA TYR A 638 11.13 -11.15 13.60
C TYR A 638 10.14 -12.22 13.18
N ILE A 639 10.60 -13.23 12.44
CA ILE A 639 9.79 -14.40 12.07
C ILE A 639 9.35 -15.16 13.34
N PHE A 640 10.25 -15.37 14.30
CA PHE A 640 9.91 -16.04 15.56
C PHE A 640 8.88 -15.25 16.39
N ALA A 641 9.00 -13.92 16.47
CA ALA A 641 8.04 -13.06 17.14
C ALA A 641 6.65 -13.17 16.51
N PHE A 642 6.60 -13.26 15.18
CA PHE A 642 5.36 -13.47 14.44
C PHE A 642 4.73 -14.83 14.71
N GLU A 643 5.52 -15.90 14.66
CA GLU A 643 5.03 -17.25 14.98
C GLU A 643 4.53 -17.33 16.41
N LYS A 644 5.21 -16.69 17.37
CA LYS A 644 4.79 -16.62 18.76
C LYS A 644 3.45 -15.89 18.92
N LEU A 645 3.29 -14.70 18.32
CA LEU A 645 2.01 -13.98 18.35
C LEU A 645 0.88 -14.79 17.71
N ARG A 646 1.19 -15.59 16.70
CA ARG A 646 0.22 -16.48 16.05
C ARG A 646 -0.19 -17.66 16.94
N THR A 647 0.70 -18.16 17.80
CA THR A 647 0.41 -19.30 18.69
C THR A 647 -0.18 -18.90 20.04
N ASP A 648 0.08 -17.69 20.50
CA ASP A 648 -0.33 -17.21 21.83
C ASP A 648 -1.83 -16.83 21.92
N GLU A 649 -2.65 -16.97 20.85
CA GLU A 649 -4.12 -16.78 20.91
C GLU A 649 -4.90 -17.89 21.65
N TYR A 650 -4.21 -18.80 22.35
CA TYR A 650 -4.82 -19.78 23.26
C TYR A 650 -4.46 -19.56 24.74
N GLY A 651 -3.90 -18.41 25.10
CA GLY A 651 -3.52 -18.12 26.48
C GLY A 651 -3.56 -16.63 26.84
N ASP A 652 -4.74 -16.02 26.79
CA ASP A 652 -5.30 -15.10 27.80
C ASP A 652 -6.71 -14.61 27.39
#